data_AF-A0AAU4AC58-F1
#
_entry.id   AF-A0AAU4AC58-F1
#
_cell.length_a   1.000
_cell.length_b   1.000
_cell.length_c   1.000
_cell.angle_alpha   90.00
_cell.angle_beta   90.00
_cell.angle_gamma   90.00
#
_symmetry.space_group_name_H-M   'P 1'
#
loop_
_entity.id
_entity.type
_entity.pdbx_description
1 polymer ?
#
loop_
_entity_poly.entity_id
_entity_poly.type
_entity_poly.pdbx_seq_one_letter_code
_entity_poly.pdbx_strand_id
1 'polypeptide(L)'
;MTTAFAPAPVAEPVQVRVPAPRPTTVFPLLSTRVTALGPADLEPLAGPALTGALASLRAGREAAAGAGEALSEVLYALVPTLDENPAVRRAALRLRRDTRHSRGGPRTAGAAAAVRPALDPAGQAVLDSWTAAADRFGAAAEHAERLVAEEARTAGAWMLSLLRRPDLAAGLALASPAFTRELLRADPARPPAPGTRLARSALSYLTRTAIKTSPFGSLVTLGLASLGPAPAGLAAPVRTPAADTVSPRHLAVELLRAFAADPDLSDTVDLRANPSLHRLAGTWQVLLPQYLNHALPHHCDLLADADLYAPYLAPAADGSGPVTGTSGPPAVWSGNGTPGERARTRRWAAMGLLLPDVPWQPHDRHCLAALADRTGNPPGPQGPRIAGALAVLADTERDLPAADAATRLRLDGRARTAAAEVFTALGAPQPHWLASAPLFHQNVPATDTPVPVLPAAEIEHDLRTLGRRVRAQTFRSALYDVLTAHFTGRYGFGGTCHDLYDFLYSFCRREDHHRLVRQAAQADRSGTGTPRLPAPVGTVGAAAVTVFHQLAAPDAAALARGEYLMAVNRVSPGPGGLLARWGAVPGTGEAIREPLRRWIADLYPGCVVRQLSAGGDYSTLQAPAGPLFPYLRWPSDLRAPHGEPGPGLDLTDLVLSHDPASDTLQLYDRHGANVALPYLGVMPPHVLNGPVRILATLSQPWNTRYLTNGERLPHDPTRPPPQGVTATPRSRQGRLVTARASWRLPAAALPRPEPGEGTAAFLDRLDGWRREHGIPQQCFVRSEAAHGTLPEKPFWTHLGSPHAVASLLKTLSAESGAVEFTELLPGPGGHWLTDTDGRPRAVELAALLRLDHPDPQETPR
;
A
#
# COMPACT_ATOMS: atom_id res chain seq x y z
N MET A 1 15.64 -65.46 16.29
CA MET A 1 16.57 -64.50 16.91
C MET A 1 16.14 -63.11 16.49
N THR A 2 15.45 -62.44 17.40
CA THR A 2 14.94 -61.06 17.32
C THR A 2 16.08 -60.08 17.57
N THR A 3 16.53 -59.38 16.55
CA THR A 3 17.39 -58.19 16.70
C THR A 3 16.51 -56.95 16.64
N ALA A 4 16.08 -56.51 17.82
CA ALA A 4 15.45 -55.21 18.04
C ALA A 4 16.42 -54.10 17.64
N PHE A 5 16.03 -53.27 16.68
CA PHE A 5 16.68 -51.97 16.47
C PHE A 5 16.34 -51.08 17.66
N ALA A 6 17.34 -50.78 18.49
CA ALA A 6 17.22 -49.79 19.54
C ALA A 6 17.02 -48.39 18.89
N PRO A 7 16.02 -47.60 19.31
CA PRO A 7 15.94 -46.20 18.93
C PRO A 7 17.17 -45.47 19.46
N ALA A 8 17.77 -44.60 18.62
CA ALA A 8 18.83 -43.70 19.06
C ALA A 8 18.36 -42.89 20.28
N PRO A 9 19.23 -42.59 21.25
CA PRO A 9 18.84 -41.86 22.45
C PRO A 9 18.28 -40.49 22.05
N VAL A 10 17.10 -40.19 22.61
CA VAL A 10 16.45 -38.89 22.55
C VAL A 10 17.44 -37.85 23.09
N ALA A 11 17.88 -36.90 22.27
CA ALA A 11 18.48 -35.69 22.79
C ALA A 11 17.41 -35.00 23.63
N GLU A 12 17.62 -34.94 24.95
CA GLU A 12 16.72 -34.20 25.82
C GLU A 12 16.57 -32.76 25.30
N PRO A 13 15.34 -32.22 25.22
CA PRO A 13 15.15 -30.83 24.83
C PRO A 13 15.94 -29.94 25.78
N VAL A 14 16.92 -29.22 25.22
CA VAL A 14 17.75 -28.26 25.98
C VAL A 14 16.80 -27.25 26.61
N GLN A 15 16.86 -27.13 27.95
CA GLN A 15 16.08 -26.13 28.69
C GLN A 15 16.28 -24.75 28.04
N VAL A 16 15.20 -24.22 27.47
CA VAL A 16 15.18 -22.92 26.81
C VAL A 16 15.40 -21.84 27.87
N ARG A 17 16.61 -21.31 27.98
CA ARG A 17 16.90 -20.17 28.86
C ARG A 17 16.14 -18.95 28.36
N VAL A 18 15.20 -18.46 29.16
CA VAL A 18 14.55 -17.18 28.94
C VAL A 18 15.59 -16.06 29.09
N PRO A 19 15.83 -15.23 28.07
CA PRO A 19 16.76 -14.11 28.17
C PRO A 19 16.24 -13.03 29.13
N ALA A 20 17.17 -12.29 29.75
CA ALA A 20 16.84 -11.20 30.68
C ALA A 20 16.00 -10.08 29.99
N PRO A 21 15.13 -9.37 30.75
CA PRO A 21 14.37 -8.24 30.23
C PRO A 21 15.29 -7.17 29.62
N ARG A 22 14.83 -6.52 28.55
CA ARG A 22 15.56 -5.43 27.88
C ARG A 22 14.59 -4.28 27.59
N PRO A 23 15.03 -3.01 27.69
CA PRO A 23 14.21 -1.88 27.29
C PRO A 23 13.86 -1.97 25.79
N THR A 24 12.80 -1.26 25.38
CA THR A 24 12.46 -1.13 23.95
C THR A 24 13.68 -0.64 23.17
N THR A 25 14.15 -1.44 22.22
CA THR A 25 15.31 -1.09 21.37
C THR A 25 14.83 -0.56 20.03
N VAL A 26 15.53 0.46 19.53
CA VAL A 26 15.31 1.05 18.20
C VAL A 26 16.44 0.59 17.28
N PHE A 27 16.09 0.13 16.08
CA PHE A 27 17.08 -0.19 15.05
C PHE A 27 17.75 1.11 14.56
N PRO A 28 19.09 1.17 14.47
CA PRO A 28 19.83 2.43 14.28
C PRO A 28 19.68 3.05 12.88
N LEU A 29 19.22 2.29 11.89
CA LEU A 29 18.97 2.77 10.53
C LEU A 29 17.47 2.83 10.24
N LEU A 30 16.99 3.91 9.64
CA LEU A 30 15.61 4.08 9.24
C LEU A 30 15.55 4.07 7.72
N SER A 31 14.51 3.44 7.14
CA SER A 31 14.24 3.63 5.72
C SER A 31 13.52 4.96 5.51
N THR A 32 13.98 5.74 4.53
CA THR A 32 13.32 6.97 4.08
C THR A 32 12.51 6.69 2.82
N ARG A 33 11.34 7.33 2.73
CA ARG A 33 10.50 7.37 1.53
C ARG A 33 10.30 8.83 1.17
N VAL A 34 10.93 9.26 0.09
CA VAL A 34 11.04 10.68 -0.27
C VAL A 34 10.24 10.93 -1.54
N THR A 35 9.41 11.96 -1.53
CA THR A 35 8.63 12.37 -2.70
C THR A 35 9.54 12.98 -3.77
N ALA A 36 9.28 12.70 -5.06
CA ALA A 36 10.09 13.26 -6.14
C ALA A 36 9.77 14.73 -6.44
N LEU A 37 8.57 15.17 -6.10
CA LEU A 37 8.17 16.58 -6.07
C LEU A 37 8.10 17.09 -4.62
N GLY A 38 8.18 18.40 -4.46
CA GLY A 38 8.03 19.08 -3.19
C GLY A 38 6.58 19.53 -2.93
N PRO A 39 6.20 19.77 -1.67
CA PRO A 39 4.92 20.39 -1.33
C PRO A 39 4.68 21.74 -2.01
N ALA A 40 5.76 22.51 -2.27
CA ALA A 40 5.72 23.79 -2.97
C ALA A 40 5.20 23.65 -4.43
N ASP A 41 5.37 22.48 -5.05
CA ASP A 41 4.85 22.22 -6.40
C ASP A 41 3.30 22.19 -6.46
N LEU A 42 2.63 22.13 -5.30
CA LEU A 42 1.18 22.23 -5.18
C LEU A 42 0.69 23.67 -4.98
N GLU A 43 1.56 24.63 -4.63
CA GLU A 43 1.17 26.03 -4.38
C GLU A 43 0.52 26.71 -5.60
N PRO A 44 0.96 26.48 -6.85
CA PRO A 44 0.28 27.03 -8.02
C PRO A 44 -1.17 26.55 -8.20
N LEU A 45 -1.60 25.50 -7.48
CA LEU A 45 -2.99 25.06 -7.47
C LEU A 45 -3.88 25.93 -6.57
N ALA A 46 -3.30 26.69 -5.65
CA ALA A 46 -4.00 27.41 -4.59
C ALA A 46 -4.62 28.75 -5.02
N GLY A 47 -4.20 29.31 -6.15
CA GLY A 47 -4.79 30.53 -6.69
C GLY A 47 -4.68 31.77 -5.80
N PRO A 48 -3.48 32.33 -5.56
CA PRO A 48 -3.32 33.47 -4.66
C PRO A 48 -4.12 34.70 -5.11
N ALA A 49 -4.19 34.95 -6.42
CA ALA A 49 -4.94 36.07 -6.97
C ALA A 49 -6.45 35.87 -6.79
N LEU A 50 -6.94 34.64 -6.98
CA LEU A 50 -8.33 34.28 -6.72
C LEU A 50 -8.72 34.49 -5.25
N THR A 51 -7.82 34.22 -4.30
CA THR A 51 -8.09 34.48 -2.88
C THR A 51 -8.42 35.97 -2.65
N GLY A 52 -7.67 36.88 -3.25
CA GLY A 52 -7.94 38.33 -3.18
C GLY A 52 -9.22 38.75 -3.91
N ALA A 53 -9.52 38.14 -5.07
CA ALA A 53 -10.75 38.39 -5.80
C ALA A 53 -12.00 37.90 -5.05
N LEU A 54 -11.93 36.73 -4.39
CA LEU A 54 -13.01 36.21 -3.56
C LEU A 54 -13.24 37.07 -2.31
N ALA A 55 -12.19 37.58 -1.69
CA ALA A 55 -12.31 38.55 -0.60
C ALA A 55 -13.01 39.84 -1.05
N SER A 56 -12.64 40.34 -2.24
CA SER A 56 -13.28 41.53 -2.84
C SER A 56 -14.74 41.28 -3.21
N LEU A 57 -15.06 40.10 -3.73
CA LEU A 57 -16.42 39.64 -4.01
C LEU A 57 -17.28 39.63 -2.74
N ARG A 58 -16.73 39.09 -1.65
CA ARG A 58 -17.39 39.03 -0.35
C ARG A 58 -17.65 40.42 0.23
N ALA A 59 -16.63 41.26 0.27
CA ALA A 59 -16.74 42.64 0.75
C ALA A 59 -17.77 43.44 -0.09
N GLY A 60 -17.77 43.26 -1.41
CA GLY A 60 -18.77 43.86 -2.31
C GLY A 60 -20.19 43.37 -2.00
N ARG A 61 -20.37 42.07 -1.75
CA ARG A 61 -21.67 41.48 -1.38
C ARG A 61 -22.20 42.05 -0.07
N GLU A 62 -21.35 42.11 0.96
CA GLU A 62 -21.69 42.65 2.29
C GLU A 62 -22.07 44.14 2.19
N ALA A 63 -21.29 44.94 1.46
CA ALA A 63 -21.59 46.36 1.25
C ALA A 63 -22.92 46.57 0.48
N ALA A 64 -23.17 45.78 -0.57
CA ALA A 64 -24.41 45.87 -1.35
C ALA A 64 -25.63 45.40 -0.55
N ALA A 65 -25.49 44.38 0.30
CA ALA A 65 -26.55 43.91 1.18
C ALA A 65 -26.90 44.97 2.25
N GLY A 66 -25.90 45.54 2.94
CA GLY A 66 -26.12 46.58 3.94
C GLY A 66 -26.74 47.85 3.36
N ALA A 67 -26.27 48.32 2.19
CA ALA A 67 -26.92 49.44 1.50
C ALA A 67 -28.32 49.08 0.98
N GLY A 68 -28.56 47.80 0.68
CA GLY A 68 -29.83 47.29 0.20
C GLY A 68 -30.91 47.25 1.28
N GLU A 69 -30.54 46.96 2.52
CA GLU A 69 -31.43 47.08 3.68
C GLU A 69 -31.92 48.52 3.85
N ALA A 70 -31.00 49.49 3.83
CA ALA A 70 -31.34 50.91 3.91
C ALA A 70 -32.27 51.35 2.76
N LEU A 71 -31.98 50.93 1.53
CA LEU A 71 -32.83 51.26 0.38
C LEU A 71 -34.20 50.55 0.44
N SER A 72 -34.26 49.32 0.97
CA SER A 72 -35.50 48.56 1.10
C SER A 72 -36.50 49.26 2.01
N GLU A 73 -36.04 49.88 3.11
CA GLU A 73 -36.87 50.69 4.01
C GLU A 73 -37.39 51.96 3.32
N VAL A 74 -36.53 52.68 2.60
CA VAL A 74 -36.92 53.86 1.80
C VAL A 74 -37.99 53.47 0.76
N LEU A 75 -37.79 52.36 0.05
CA LEU A 75 -38.74 51.86 -0.94
C LEU A 75 -40.04 51.35 -0.31
N TYR A 76 -39.99 50.80 0.91
CA TYR A 76 -41.18 50.34 1.63
C TYR A 76 -42.12 51.51 1.95
N ALA A 77 -41.56 52.64 2.41
CA ALA A 77 -42.31 53.86 2.66
C ALA A 77 -42.84 54.51 1.36
N LEU A 78 -42.07 54.41 0.26
CA LEU A 78 -42.43 55.03 -1.02
C LEU A 78 -43.53 54.28 -1.79
N VAL A 79 -43.53 52.93 -1.79
CA VAL A 79 -44.42 52.13 -2.64
C VAL A 79 -45.92 52.46 -2.48
N PRO A 80 -46.47 52.69 -1.27
CA PRO A 80 -47.87 53.07 -1.08
C PRO A 80 -48.25 54.44 -1.65
N THR A 81 -47.29 55.36 -1.82
CA THR A 81 -47.56 56.72 -2.31
C THR A 81 -47.57 56.80 -3.84
N LEU A 82 -47.35 55.68 -4.54
CA LEU A 82 -47.17 55.60 -6.00
C LEU A 82 -48.37 54.96 -6.72
N ASP A 83 -49.53 54.83 -6.08
CA ASP A 83 -50.69 54.14 -6.67
C ASP A 83 -51.21 54.83 -7.96
N GLU A 84 -51.06 56.14 -8.08
CA GLU A 84 -51.39 56.90 -9.30
C GLU A 84 -50.32 56.82 -10.39
N ASN A 85 -49.16 56.21 -10.12
CA ASN A 85 -48.06 56.04 -11.08
C ASN A 85 -47.63 54.56 -11.21
N PRO A 86 -48.43 53.71 -11.89
CA PRO A 86 -48.20 52.27 -11.98
C PRO A 86 -46.82 51.88 -12.53
N ALA A 87 -46.26 52.68 -13.45
CA ALA A 87 -44.93 52.43 -14.02
C ALA A 87 -43.81 52.61 -12.98
N VAL A 88 -43.84 53.70 -12.20
CA VAL A 88 -42.85 53.99 -11.15
C VAL A 88 -43.01 53.01 -9.98
N ARG A 89 -44.25 52.67 -9.62
CA ARG A 89 -44.54 51.64 -8.61
C ARG A 89 -43.94 50.28 -8.99
N ARG A 90 -44.07 49.86 -10.26
CA ARG A 90 -43.42 48.63 -10.77
C ARG A 90 -41.88 48.72 -10.69
N ALA A 91 -41.30 49.88 -10.99
CA ALA A 91 -39.85 50.08 -10.88
C ALA A 91 -39.37 50.02 -9.41
N ALA A 92 -40.11 50.62 -8.47
CA ALA A 92 -39.82 50.57 -7.03
C ALA A 92 -39.91 49.15 -6.47
N LEU A 93 -40.95 48.39 -6.84
CA LEU A 93 -41.08 46.98 -6.47
C LEU A 93 -39.95 46.12 -7.04
N ARG A 94 -39.49 46.45 -8.24
CA ARG A 94 -38.33 45.77 -8.84
C ARG A 94 -37.04 46.10 -8.10
N LEU A 95 -36.75 47.37 -7.78
CA LEU A 95 -35.60 47.73 -6.95
C LEU A 95 -35.66 47.06 -5.58
N ARG A 96 -36.85 46.94 -4.98
CA ARG A 96 -37.04 46.20 -3.72
C ARG A 96 -36.76 44.70 -3.86
N ARG A 97 -36.96 44.11 -5.04
CA ARG A 97 -36.55 42.73 -5.34
C ARG A 97 -35.05 42.63 -5.60
N ASP A 98 -34.48 43.62 -6.29
CA ASP A 98 -33.07 43.65 -6.66
C ASP A 98 -32.17 43.92 -5.44
N THR A 99 -32.61 44.71 -4.46
CA THR A 99 -31.94 44.92 -3.16
C THR A 99 -31.79 43.62 -2.36
N ARG A 100 -32.81 42.74 -2.36
CA ARG A 100 -32.75 41.43 -1.67
C ARG A 100 -31.68 40.48 -2.20
N HIS A 101 -31.27 40.64 -3.46
CA HIS A 101 -30.30 39.77 -4.12
C HIS A 101 -29.06 40.54 -4.59
N SER A 102 -28.89 41.79 -4.15
CA SER A 102 -27.80 42.69 -4.55
C SER A 102 -27.61 42.77 -6.08
N ARG A 103 -28.70 42.81 -6.85
CA ARG A 103 -28.68 42.75 -8.33
C ARG A 103 -28.49 44.11 -8.98
N GLY A 104 -27.34 44.33 -9.63
CA GLY A 104 -27.07 45.49 -10.49
C GLY A 104 -27.46 45.28 -11.96
N GLY A 105 -26.99 46.19 -12.83
CA GLY A 105 -27.08 46.07 -14.29
C GLY A 105 -28.11 46.96 -14.99
N PRO A 106 -28.22 46.89 -16.33
CA PRO A 106 -28.92 47.90 -17.15
C PRO A 106 -30.41 48.06 -16.81
N ARG A 107 -31.08 46.95 -16.52
CA ARG A 107 -32.47 46.99 -16.09
C ARG A 107 -32.57 47.69 -14.73
N THR A 108 -31.72 47.34 -13.76
CA THR A 108 -31.74 47.92 -12.40
C THR A 108 -31.47 49.42 -12.47
N ALA A 109 -30.49 49.84 -13.27
CA ALA A 109 -30.22 51.24 -13.55
C ALA A 109 -31.45 51.97 -14.12
N GLY A 110 -32.18 51.35 -15.07
CA GLY A 110 -33.42 51.90 -15.60
C GLY A 110 -34.54 52.03 -14.54
N ALA A 111 -34.62 51.09 -13.60
CA ALA A 111 -35.57 51.18 -12.48
C ALA A 111 -35.16 52.26 -11.46
N ALA A 112 -33.86 52.39 -11.15
CA ALA A 112 -33.32 53.44 -10.31
C ALA A 112 -33.61 54.83 -10.91
N ALA A 113 -33.39 55.02 -12.21
CA ALA A 113 -33.68 56.26 -12.91
C ALA A 113 -35.18 56.62 -12.87
N ALA A 114 -36.07 55.64 -13.01
CA ALA A 114 -37.52 55.85 -12.97
C ALA A 114 -38.04 56.21 -11.56
N VAL A 115 -37.40 55.71 -10.50
CA VAL A 115 -37.80 55.94 -9.10
C VAL A 115 -37.18 57.21 -8.52
N ARG A 116 -36.01 57.62 -9.01
CA ARG A 116 -35.24 58.79 -8.52
C ARG A 116 -36.07 60.07 -8.33
N PRO A 117 -36.97 60.48 -9.25
CA PRO A 117 -37.75 61.71 -9.10
C PRO A 117 -38.77 61.67 -7.96
N ALA A 118 -39.14 60.47 -7.49
CA ALA A 118 -40.10 60.27 -6.42
C ALA A 118 -39.44 60.19 -5.02
N LEU A 119 -38.11 60.32 -4.94
CA LEU A 119 -37.34 60.28 -3.69
C LEU A 119 -36.91 61.69 -3.26
N ASP A 120 -36.89 61.92 -1.95
CA ASP A 120 -36.28 63.10 -1.34
C ASP A 120 -34.74 63.04 -1.42
N PRO A 121 -34.00 64.12 -1.13
CA PRO A 121 -32.54 64.13 -1.24
C PRO A 121 -31.84 63.02 -0.42
N ALA A 122 -32.38 62.69 0.76
CA ALA A 122 -31.85 61.62 1.60
C ALA A 122 -32.05 60.24 0.95
N GLY A 123 -33.26 59.96 0.44
CA GLY A 123 -33.57 58.72 -0.28
C GLY A 123 -32.79 58.58 -1.58
N GLN A 124 -32.54 59.69 -2.30
CA GLN A 124 -31.67 59.68 -3.49
C GLN A 124 -30.23 59.29 -3.15
N ALA A 125 -29.69 59.80 -2.04
CA ALA A 125 -28.34 59.43 -1.59
C ALA A 125 -28.24 57.93 -1.21
N VAL A 126 -29.26 57.38 -0.57
CA VAL A 126 -29.35 55.94 -0.27
C VAL A 126 -29.43 55.11 -1.54
N LEU A 127 -30.23 55.53 -2.53
CA LEU A 127 -30.33 54.88 -3.84
C LEU A 127 -28.99 54.89 -4.59
N ASP A 128 -28.28 56.03 -4.59
CA ASP A 128 -26.97 56.17 -5.24
C ASP A 128 -25.91 55.29 -4.56
N SER A 129 -25.90 55.27 -3.22
CA SER A 129 -25.02 54.41 -2.43
C SER A 129 -25.24 52.92 -2.74
N TRP A 130 -26.50 52.47 -2.74
CA TRP A 130 -26.83 51.08 -3.06
C TRP A 130 -26.48 50.72 -4.51
N THR A 131 -26.79 51.59 -5.47
CA THR A 131 -26.49 51.34 -6.89
C THR A 131 -24.97 51.21 -7.10
N ALA A 132 -24.18 52.11 -6.51
CA ALA A 132 -22.72 52.03 -6.55
C ALA A 132 -22.15 50.78 -5.85
N ALA A 133 -22.77 50.33 -4.76
CA ALA A 133 -22.39 49.08 -4.10
C ALA A 133 -22.75 47.84 -4.94
N ALA A 134 -23.94 47.81 -5.55
CA ALA A 134 -24.41 46.73 -6.41
C ALA A 134 -23.57 46.59 -7.69
N ASP A 135 -23.19 47.72 -8.32
CA ASP A 135 -22.32 47.71 -9.51
C ASP A 135 -20.90 47.24 -9.17
N ARG A 136 -20.34 47.68 -8.03
CA ARG A 136 -19.04 47.17 -7.54
C ARG A 136 -19.08 45.67 -7.26
N PHE A 137 -20.16 45.18 -6.65
CA PHE A 137 -20.36 43.74 -6.44
C PHE A 137 -20.44 42.98 -7.76
N GLY A 138 -21.20 43.48 -8.73
CA GLY A 138 -21.29 42.87 -10.07
C GLY A 138 -19.93 42.82 -10.77
N ALA A 139 -19.17 43.92 -10.76
CA ALA A 139 -17.83 43.97 -11.34
C ALA A 139 -16.85 43.01 -10.64
N ALA A 140 -16.90 42.91 -9.31
CA ALA A 140 -16.10 41.97 -8.54
C ALA A 140 -16.46 40.51 -8.86
N ALA A 141 -17.74 40.18 -9.03
CA ALA A 141 -18.21 38.86 -9.41
C ALA A 141 -17.71 38.46 -10.81
N GLU A 142 -17.87 39.33 -11.80
CA GLU A 142 -17.37 39.07 -13.16
C GLU A 142 -15.84 38.94 -13.19
N HIS A 143 -15.12 39.77 -12.44
CA HIS A 143 -13.67 39.68 -12.33
C HIS A 143 -13.25 38.35 -11.68
N ALA A 144 -13.90 37.94 -10.59
CA ALA A 144 -13.61 36.68 -9.91
C ALA A 144 -13.89 35.47 -10.82
N GLU A 145 -14.99 35.44 -11.58
CA GLU A 145 -15.28 34.35 -12.53
C GLU A 145 -14.23 34.26 -13.65
N ARG A 146 -13.82 35.40 -14.21
CA ARG A 146 -12.72 35.42 -15.21
C ARG A 146 -11.43 34.85 -14.63
N LEU A 147 -11.11 35.23 -13.40
CA LEU A 147 -9.89 34.80 -12.72
C LEU A 147 -9.93 33.31 -12.37
N VAL A 148 -11.09 32.76 -11.96
CA VAL A 148 -11.28 31.31 -11.77
C VAL A 148 -10.93 30.55 -13.05
N ALA A 149 -11.45 31.00 -14.19
CA ALA A 149 -11.18 30.35 -15.47
C ALA A 149 -9.69 30.42 -15.87
N GLU A 150 -9.06 31.58 -15.65
CA GLU A 150 -7.64 31.79 -15.91
C GLU A 150 -6.76 30.90 -15.03
N GLU A 151 -6.98 30.91 -13.72
CA GLU A 151 -6.20 30.09 -12.78
C GLU A 151 -6.43 28.59 -13.01
N ALA A 152 -7.66 28.16 -13.31
CA ALA A 152 -7.93 26.77 -13.65
C ALA A 152 -7.13 26.32 -14.89
N ARG A 153 -7.01 27.18 -15.91
CA ARG A 153 -6.20 26.91 -17.10
C ARG A 153 -4.70 26.85 -16.74
N THR A 154 -4.21 27.83 -15.99
CA THR A 154 -2.80 27.88 -15.56
C THR A 154 -2.41 26.68 -14.70
N ALA A 155 -3.22 26.34 -13.69
CA ALA A 155 -3.02 25.16 -12.85
C ALA A 155 -3.10 23.87 -13.66
N GLY A 156 -4.02 23.77 -14.62
CA GLY A 156 -4.11 22.64 -15.54
C GLY A 156 -2.83 22.43 -16.35
N ALA A 157 -2.28 23.51 -16.93
CA ALA A 157 -1.03 23.47 -17.67
C ALA A 157 0.17 23.12 -16.77
N TRP A 158 0.20 23.67 -15.55
CA TRP A 158 1.22 23.37 -14.54
C TRP A 158 1.24 21.89 -14.14
N MET A 159 0.07 21.31 -13.86
CA MET A 159 -0.04 19.87 -13.55
C MET A 159 0.53 19.00 -14.68
N LEU A 160 0.21 19.34 -15.94
CA LEU A 160 0.72 18.60 -17.09
C LEU A 160 2.23 18.77 -17.25
N SER A 161 2.79 19.98 -17.04
CA SER A 161 4.23 20.19 -17.20
C SER A 161 5.06 19.40 -16.19
N LEU A 162 4.64 19.41 -14.92
CA LEU A 162 5.33 18.67 -13.86
C LEU A 162 5.30 17.17 -14.12
N LEU A 163 4.13 16.60 -14.44
CA LEU A 163 4.00 15.16 -14.66
C LEU A 163 4.68 14.68 -15.96
N ARG A 164 5.00 15.60 -16.88
CA ARG A 164 5.77 15.32 -18.10
C ARG A 164 7.28 15.40 -17.91
N ARG A 165 7.78 15.75 -16.73
CA ARG A 165 9.22 15.63 -16.44
C ARG A 165 9.68 14.20 -16.75
N PRO A 166 10.83 13.99 -17.42
CA PRO A 166 11.22 12.67 -17.93
C PRO A 166 11.25 11.56 -16.87
N ASP A 167 11.74 11.87 -15.68
CA ASP A 167 11.82 10.99 -14.52
C ASP A 167 10.43 10.52 -14.03
N LEU A 168 9.47 11.45 -13.95
CA LEU A 168 8.11 11.17 -13.50
C LEU A 168 7.28 10.45 -14.57
N ALA A 169 7.34 10.95 -15.81
CA ALA A 169 6.61 10.37 -16.94
C ALA A 169 7.04 8.92 -17.20
N ALA A 170 8.34 8.61 -17.05
CA ALA A 170 8.85 7.25 -17.19
C ALA A 170 8.32 6.31 -16.11
N GLY A 171 8.19 6.76 -14.86
CA GLY A 171 7.56 5.97 -13.78
C GLY A 171 6.06 5.80 -13.97
N LEU A 172 5.37 6.86 -14.40
CA LEU A 172 3.94 6.82 -14.72
C LEU A 172 3.63 5.88 -15.89
N ALA A 173 4.53 5.76 -16.87
CA ALA A 173 4.39 4.83 -17.98
C ALA A 173 4.25 3.38 -17.52
N LEU A 174 4.92 3.00 -16.42
CA LEU A 174 4.81 1.67 -15.80
C LEU A 174 3.58 1.56 -14.90
N ALA A 175 3.37 2.57 -14.07
CA ALA A 175 2.34 2.53 -13.05
C ALA A 175 0.91 2.75 -13.59
N SER A 176 0.77 3.50 -14.68
CA SER A 176 -0.51 3.82 -15.33
C SER A 176 -0.31 4.11 -16.81
N PRO A 177 -0.09 3.07 -17.64
CA PRO A 177 0.15 3.23 -19.07
C PRO A 177 -0.97 4.01 -19.78
N ALA A 178 -2.23 3.78 -19.39
CA ALA A 178 -3.39 4.44 -19.97
C ALA A 178 -3.40 5.95 -19.71
N PHE A 179 -3.17 6.37 -18.46
CA PHE A 179 -3.07 7.78 -18.12
C PHE A 179 -1.88 8.44 -18.81
N THR A 180 -0.71 7.79 -18.83
CA THR A 180 0.50 8.35 -19.45
C THR A 180 0.31 8.57 -20.96
N ARG A 181 -0.43 7.70 -21.66
CA ARG A 181 -0.80 7.93 -23.08
C ARG A 181 -1.63 9.20 -23.25
N GLU A 182 -2.61 9.45 -22.39
CA GLU A 182 -3.41 10.68 -22.42
C GLU A 182 -2.55 11.90 -22.05
N LEU A 183 -1.70 11.77 -21.03
CA LEU A 183 -0.78 12.81 -20.57
C LEU A 183 0.17 13.25 -21.68
N LEU A 184 0.75 12.33 -22.45
CA LEU A 184 1.69 12.68 -23.53
C LEU A 184 0.98 13.26 -24.76
N ARG A 185 -0.30 12.93 -24.98
CA ARG A 185 -1.10 13.45 -26.11
C ARG A 185 -1.77 14.80 -25.84
N ALA A 186 -1.98 15.15 -24.57
CA ALA A 186 -2.69 16.38 -24.24
C ALA A 186 -1.97 17.61 -24.81
N ASP A 187 -2.72 18.61 -25.28
CA ASP A 187 -2.14 19.85 -25.76
C ASP A 187 -1.86 20.78 -24.56
N PRO A 188 -0.60 21.16 -24.26
CA PRO A 188 -0.33 22.11 -23.19
C PRO A 188 -1.00 23.48 -23.40
N ALA A 189 -1.33 23.88 -24.63
CA ALA A 189 -2.09 25.11 -24.91
C ALA A 189 -3.58 24.99 -24.58
N ARG A 190 -4.10 23.76 -24.45
CA ARG A 190 -5.50 23.46 -24.11
C ARG A 190 -5.55 22.51 -22.92
N PRO A 191 -5.15 22.96 -21.72
CA PRO A 191 -5.11 22.12 -20.53
C PRO A 191 -6.51 21.63 -20.14
N PRO A 192 -6.61 20.48 -19.44
CA PRO A 192 -7.88 19.90 -19.09
C PRO A 192 -8.67 20.80 -18.14
N ALA A 193 -9.98 20.93 -18.37
CA ALA A 193 -10.87 21.65 -17.47
C ALA A 193 -11.03 20.90 -16.12
N PRO A 194 -11.34 21.62 -15.02
CA PRO A 194 -11.63 21.01 -13.73
C PRO A 194 -12.67 19.89 -13.80
N GLY A 195 -12.43 18.80 -13.06
CA GLY A 195 -13.36 17.67 -12.96
C GLY A 195 -13.35 16.67 -14.14
N THR A 196 -12.65 16.97 -15.24
CA THR A 196 -12.42 16.00 -16.32
C THR A 196 -11.61 14.79 -15.82
N ARG A 197 -11.70 13.63 -16.50
CA ARG A 197 -10.95 12.42 -16.11
C ARG A 197 -9.43 12.68 -16.10
N LEU A 198 -8.91 13.35 -17.12
CA LEU A 198 -7.49 13.72 -17.23
C LEU A 198 -7.06 14.63 -16.08
N ALA A 199 -7.82 15.68 -15.76
CA ALA A 199 -7.50 16.59 -14.64
C ALA A 199 -7.50 15.87 -13.28
N ARG A 200 -8.49 15.02 -13.01
CA ARG A 200 -8.56 14.26 -11.75
C ARG A 200 -7.40 13.28 -11.59
N SER A 201 -7.05 12.57 -12.66
CA SER A 201 -5.89 11.67 -12.66
C SER A 201 -4.58 12.44 -12.49
N ALA A 202 -4.41 13.57 -13.19
CA ALA A 202 -3.25 14.43 -13.05
C ALA A 202 -3.10 14.96 -11.62
N LEU A 203 -4.17 15.47 -11.02
CA LEU A 203 -4.16 15.92 -9.62
C LEU A 203 -3.82 14.76 -8.65
N SER A 204 -4.37 13.57 -8.88
CA SER A 204 -4.10 12.39 -8.06
C SER A 204 -2.62 11.99 -8.12
N TYR A 205 -2.01 11.96 -9.31
CA TYR A 205 -0.59 11.63 -9.45
C TYR A 205 0.32 12.77 -8.97
N LEU A 206 -0.03 14.03 -9.21
CA LEU A 206 0.74 15.17 -8.72
C LEU A 206 0.79 15.17 -7.18
N THR A 207 -0.36 15.06 -6.53
CA THR A 207 -0.42 14.99 -5.05
C THR A 207 0.27 13.75 -4.51
N ARG A 208 0.18 12.60 -5.20
CA ARG A 208 0.92 11.39 -4.83
C ARG A 208 2.43 11.64 -4.84
N THR A 209 2.91 12.36 -5.85
CA THR A 209 4.33 12.61 -6.09
C THR A 209 4.90 13.75 -5.25
N ALA A 210 4.05 14.62 -4.69
CA ALA A 210 4.48 15.78 -3.90
C ALA A 210 4.39 15.57 -2.38
N ILE A 211 3.39 14.80 -1.91
CA ILE A 211 3.08 14.72 -0.47
C ILE A 211 2.67 13.33 0.03
N LYS A 212 2.41 12.34 -0.84
CA LYS A 212 2.11 10.95 -0.39
C LYS A 212 3.35 10.07 -0.47
N THR A 213 3.95 9.81 0.68
CA THR A 213 5.20 9.06 0.84
C THR A 213 5.08 7.53 0.69
N SER A 214 4.09 7.02 -0.06
CA SER A 214 3.95 5.57 -0.31
C SER A 214 4.77 5.16 -1.53
N PRO A 215 5.67 4.14 -1.45
CA PRO A 215 6.55 3.75 -2.55
C PRO A 215 5.78 3.49 -3.86
N PHE A 216 6.25 4.08 -4.96
CA PHE A 216 5.56 4.00 -6.25
C PHE A 216 6.44 4.38 -7.45
N GLY A 217 7.47 3.58 -7.71
CA GLY A 217 8.43 3.88 -8.77
C GLY A 217 9.16 5.20 -8.51
N SER A 218 9.40 5.97 -9.57
CA SER A 218 10.08 7.27 -9.49
C SER A 218 9.26 8.36 -8.79
N LEU A 219 7.97 8.14 -8.47
CA LEU A 219 7.17 9.17 -7.78
C LEU A 219 7.54 9.31 -6.29
N VAL A 220 8.04 8.22 -5.69
CA VAL A 220 8.51 8.17 -4.31
C VAL A 220 9.75 7.29 -4.28
N THR A 221 10.90 7.91 -4.06
CA THR A 221 12.20 7.26 -4.00
C THR A 221 12.49 6.72 -2.60
N LEU A 222 13.44 5.79 -2.52
CA LEU A 222 13.78 5.03 -1.31
C LEU A 222 15.21 5.35 -0.88
N GLY A 223 15.41 5.63 0.40
CA GLY A 223 16.74 5.83 0.94
C GLY A 223 16.85 5.36 2.39
N LEU A 224 17.88 5.87 3.05
CA LEU A 224 18.16 5.61 4.47
C LEU A 224 18.33 6.92 5.24
N ALA A 225 18.14 6.83 6.54
CA ALA A 225 18.56 7.80 7.54
C ALA A 225 19.24 7.06 8.71
N SER A 226 20.16 7.71 9.41
CA SER A 226 20.79 7.15 10.62
C SER A 226 20.35 7.91 11.87
N LEU A 227 20.18 7.19 12.97
CA LEU A 227 20.12 7.78 14.31
C LEU A 227 21.56 8.00 14.78
N GLY A 228 21.99 9.26 14.88
CA GLY A 228 23.38 9.59 15.21
C GLY A 228 24.34 9.33 14.04
N PRO A 229 25.67 9.37 14.30
CA PRO A 229 26.68 9.26 13.26
C PRO A 229 26.44 8.01 12.39
N ALA A 230 26.41 8.19 11.08
CA ALA A 230 26.22 7.08 10.16
C ALA A 230 27.34 6.03 10.38
N PRO A 231 27.02 4.73 10.34
CA PRO A 231 28.02 3.67 10.37
C PRO A 231 29.10 3.90 9.30
N ALA A 232 30.37 3.63 9.65
CA ALA A 232 31.46 3.71 8.68
C ALA A 232 31.14 2.84 7.45
N GLY A 233 31.21 3.44 6.25
CA GLY A 233 30.90 2.76 4.99
C GLY A 233 29.47 2.94 4.45
N LEU A 234 28.60 3.72 5.13
CA LEU A 234 27.35 4.18 4.52
C LEU A 234 27.71 5.21 3.42
N ALA A 235 27.86 4.72 2.19
CA ALA A 235 28.37 5.51 1.08
C ALA A 235 27.53 6.76 0.82
N ALA A 236 28.18 7.80 0.28
CA ALA A 236 27.51 8.92 -0.37
C ALA A 236 26.48 8.40 -1.40
N PRO A 237 25.41 9.17 -1.71
CA PRO A 237 24.35 8.72 -2.60
C PRO A 237 24.93 8.07 -3.85
N VAL A 238 24.44 6.87 -4.17
CA VAL A 238 24.79 6.18 -5.42
C VAL A 238 24.42 7.11 -6.57
N ARG A 239 25.43 7.69 -7.23
CA ARG A 239 25.25 8.66 -8.31
C ARG A 239 24.75 8.02 -9.61
N THR A 240 24.66 6.69 -9.66
CA THR A 240 24.06 5.97 -10.78
C THR A 240 22.56 5.81 -10.55
N PRO A 241 21.70 6.27 -11.48
CA PRO A 241 20.24 6.11 -11.40
C PRO A 241 19.83 4.67 -11.75
N ALA A 242 20.53 3.68 -11.21
CA ALA A 242 20.19 2.28 -11.37
C ALA A 242 18.99 1.99 -10.48
N ALA A 243 17.81 1.93 -11.10
CA ALA A 243 16.61 1.50 -10.42
C ALA A 243 16.50 -0.04 -10.45
N ASP A 244 15.94 -0.60 -9.38
CA ASP A 244 15.56 -2.01 -9.32
C ASP A 244 14.27 -2.18 -10.14
N THR A 245 14.43 -2.49 -11.43
CA THR A 245 13.33 -2.81 -12.34
C THR A 245 13.05 -4.30 -12.27
N VAL A 246 11.80 -4.65 -11.98
CA VAL A 246 11.40 -6.02 -11.73
C VAL A 246 10.44 -6.49 -12.81
N SER A 247 10.76 -7.64 -13.38
CA SER A 247 9.97 -8.29 -14.43
C SER A 247 8.64 -8.84 -13.93
N PRO A 248 7.67 -9.05 -14.83
CA PRO A 248 6.39 -9.68 -14.51
C PRO A 248 6.59 -11.17 -14.21
N ARG A 249 7.05 -11.52 -13.00
CA ARG A 249 7.26 -12.92 -12.60
C ARG A 249 6.01 -13.77 -12.77
N HIS A 250 4.85 -13.22 -12.43
CA HIS A 250 3.55 -13.83 -12.66
C HIS A 250 3.32 -14.23 -14.14
N LEU A 251 3.71 -13.38 -15.11
CA LEU A 251 3.64 -13.71 -16.54
C LEU A 251 4.61 -14.84 -16.91
N ALA A 252 5.87 -14.77 -16.45
CA ALA A 252 6.86 -15.81 -16.72
C ALA A 252 6.40 -17.18 -16.20
N VAL A 253 5.77 -17.21 -15.01
CA VAL A 253 5.20 -18.44 -14.44
C VAL A 253 4.00 -18.94 -15.25
N GLU A 254 3.06 -18.09 -15.67
CA GLU A 254 1.94 -18.56 -16.51
C GLU A 254 2.40 -19.10 -17.87
N LEU A 255 3.41 -18.47 -18.49
CA LEU A 255 3.99 -18.97 -19.74
C LEU A 255 4.66 -20.34 -19.53
N LEU A 256 5.44 -20.49 -18.47
CA LEU A 256 6.08 -21.77 -18.11
C LEU A 256 5.05 -22.87 -17.84
N ARG A 257 3.93 -22.54 -17.15
CA ARG A 257 2.84 -23.48 -16.93
C ARG A 257 2.13 -23.87 -18.22
N ALA A 258 1.97 -22.93 -19.16
CA ALA A 258 1.43 -23.23 -20.48
C ALA A 258 2.36 -24.16 -21.27
N PHE A 259 3.68 -23.96 -21.20
CA PHE A 259 4.66 -24.87 -21.80
C PHE A 259 4.62 -26.27 -21.19
N ALA A 260 4.54 -26.38 -19.85
CA ALA A 260 4.42 -27.66 -19.15
C ALA A 260 3.15 -28.45 -19.50
N ALA A 261 2.08 -27.75 -19.90
CA ALA A 261 0.83 -28.36 -20.33
C ALA A 261 0.78 -28.67 -21.84
N ASP A 262 1.71 -28.11 -22.62
CA ASP A 262 1.72 -28.23 -24.08
C ASP A 262 2.29 -29.58 -24.55
N PRO A 263 1.72 -30.17 -25.60
CA PRO A 263 2.16 -31.46 -26.07
C PRO A 263 3.57 -31.62 -26.59
N ASP A 264 4.04 -30.60 -27.27
CA ASP A 264 5.29 -30.63 -28.01
C ASP A 264 6.40 -29.92 -27.22
N LEU A 265 6.01 -29.08 -26.22
CA LEU A 265 6.94 -28.32 -25.40
C LEU A 265 7.11 -28.84 -23.98
N SER A 266 6.31 -29.80 -23.52
CA SER A 266 6.45 -30.35 -22.16
C SER A 266 7.87 -30.86 -21.87
N ASP A 267 8.57 -31.31 -22.91
CA ASP A 267 9.93 -31.85 -22.81
C ASP A 267 11.03 -30.78 -22.67
N THR A 268 10.67 -29.52 -22.90
CA THR A 268 11.58 -28.37 -22.70
C THR A 268 11.52 -27.85 -21.25
N VAL A 269 10.60 -28.37 -20.44
CA VAL A 269 10.37 -27.98 -19.05
C VAL A 269 10.64 -29.16 -18.15
N ASP A 270 11.57 -28.99 -17.21
CA ASP A 270 11.79 -30.00 -16.18
C ASP A 270 10.60 -29.99 -15.23
N LEU A 271 10.05 -31.16 -14.98
CA LEU A 271 8.93 -31.37 -14.08
C LEU A 271 9.41 -32.16 -12.87
N ARG A 272 8.94 -31.77 -11.70
CA ARG A 272 9.13 -32.54 -10.46
C ARG A 272 7.80 -32.79 -9.79
N ALA A 273 7.74 -33.85 -9.00
CA ALA A 273 6.60 -34.08 -8.13
C ALA A 273 6.42 -32.94 -7.14
N ASN A 274 5.15 -32.60 -6.86
CA ASN A 274 4.82 -31.65 -5.82
C ASN A 274 5.25 -32.23 -4.45
N PRO A 275 6.25 -31.64 -3.77
CA PRO A 275 6.80 -32.16 -2.51
C PRO A 275 5.80 -32.17 -1.35
N SER A 276 4.65 -31.51 -1.51
CA SER A 276 3.57 -31.51 -0.53
C SER A 276 2.65 -32.74 -0.66
N LEU A 277 2.83 -33.56 -1.70
CA LEU A 277 2.12 -34.82 -1.87
C LEU A 277 2.51 -35.77 -0.73
N HIS A 278 1.58 -35.99 0.20
CA HIS A 278 1.85 -36.72 1.43
C HIS A 278 0.72 -37.68 1.76
N ARG A 279 1.06 -38.90 2.18
CA ARG A 279 0.08 -39.90 2.62
C ARG A 279 -0.05 -39.86 4.14
N LEU A 280 -1.19 -39.42 4.64
CA LEU A 280 -1.48 -39.31 6.08
C LEU A 280 -2.71 -40.13 6.43
N ALA A 281 -2.60 -40.98 7.45
CA ALA A 281 -3.68 -41.86 7.92
C ALA A 281 -4.38 -42.64 6.77
N GLY A 282 -3.61 -43.07 5.77
CA GLY A 282 -4.11 -43.83 4.62
C GLY A 282 -4.72 -42.99 3.49
N THR A 283 -4.73 -41.65 3.58
CA THR A 283 -5.24 -40.77 2.51
C THR A 283 -4.14 -39.87 1.95
N TRP A 284 -4.08 -39.74 0.63
CA TRP A 284 -3.16 -38.81 -0.05
C TRP A 284 -3.69 -37.39 -0.05
N GLN A 285 -2.79 -36.46 0.24
CA GLN A 285 -3.09 -35.04 0.35
C GLN A 285 -2.02 -34.23 -0.35
N VAL A 286 -2.38 -33.05 -0.83
CA VAL A 286 -1.45 -32.16 -1.54
C VAL A 286 -1.82 -30.70 -1.29
N LEU A 287 -0.80 -29.84 -1.22
CA LEU A 287 -0.95 -28.39 -1.21
C LEU A 287 -0.89 -27.88 -2.66
N LEU A 288 -1.98 -27.29 -3.13
CA LEU A 288 -2.11 -26.80 -4.49
C LEU A 288 -2.10 -25.27 -4.52
N PRO A 289 -1.16 -24.65 -5.27
CA PRO A 289 -1.14 -23.21 -5.48
C PRO A 289 -2.28 -22.78 -6.42
N GLN A 290 -2.88 -21.63 -6.14
CA GLN A 290 -3.87 -20.98 -6.99
C GLN A 290 -3.29 -19.67 -7.52
N TYR A 291 -2.97 -19.64 -8.81
CA TYR A 291 -2.34 -18.49 -9.46
C TYR A 291 -3.38 -17.41 -9.79
N LEU A 292 -3.47 -16.39 -8.94
CA LEU A 292 -4.35 -15.22 -9.13
C LEU A 292 -3.51 -13.97 -9.36
N ASN A 293 -4.05 -12.94 -10.01
CA ASN A 293 -3.28 -11.73 -10.28
C ASN A 293 -2.66 -11.13 -8.99
N HIS A 294 -1.32 -11.11 -8.93
CA HIS A 294 -0.50 -10.67 -7.79
C HIS A 294 -0.67 -11.43 -6.44
N ALA A 295 -1.37 -12.56 -6.42
CA ALA A 295 -1.59 -13.35 -5.21
C ALA A 295 -1.49 -14.86 -5.48
N LEU A 296 -0.94 -15.61 -4.54
CA LEU A 296 -0.81 -17.06 -4.61
C LEU A 296 -1.45 -17.73 -3.39
N PRO A 297 -2.79 -17.74 -3.25
CA PRO A 297 -3.44 -18.56 -2.25
C PRO A 297 -3.15 -20.05 -2.48
N HIS A 298 -3.31 -20.84 -1.41
CA HIS A 298 -3.13 -22.28 -1.46
C HIS A 298 -4.35 -22.96 -0.85
N HIS A 299 -4.63 -24.18 -1.30
CA HIS A 299 -5.65 -25.05 -0.74
C HIS A 299 -5.07 -26.47 -0.54
N CYS A 300 -5.59 -27.19 0.45
CA CYS A 300 -5.19 -28.54 0.79
C CYS A 300 -6.25 -29.53 0.28
N ASP A 301 -5.90 -30.37 -0.68
CA ASP A 301 -6.83 -31.28 -1.35
C ASP A 301 -6.62 -32.74 -0.94
N LEU A 302 -7.71 -33.53 -0.96
CA LEU A 302 -7.61 -34.99 -0.95
C LEU A 302 -7.53 -35.50 -2.38
N LEU A 303 -6.69 -36.50 -2.57
CA LEU A 303 -6.57 -37.17 -3.85
C LEU A 303 -7.29 -38.52 -3.80
N ALA A 304 -8.37 -38.62 -4.58
CA ALA A 304 -9.07 -39.88 -4.79
C ALA A 304 -8.23 -40.84 -5.64
N ASP A 305 -8.30 -42.13 -5.31
CA ASP A 305 -7.61 -43.22 -6.00
C ASP A 305 -6.10 -43.00 -6.19
N ALA A 306 -5.50 -42.17 -5.33
CA ALA A 306 -4.09 -41.78 -5.45
C ALA A 306 -3.12 -42.93 -5.26
N ASP A 307 -3.50 -44.00 -4.58
CA ASP A 307 -2.69 -45.22 -4.53
C ASP A 307 -2.43 -45.81 -5.93
N LEU A 308 -3.28 -45.50 -6.94
CA LEU A 308 -3.08 -45.92 -8.33
C LEU A 308 -2.02 -45.11 -9.08
N TYR A 309 -1.65 -43.92 -8.60
CA TYR A 309 -0.75 -43.03 -9.34
C TYR A 309 0.36 -42.34 -8.56
N ALA A 310 0.18 -42.11 -7.25
CA ALA A 310 1.18 -41.50 -6.38
C ALA A 310 2.53 -42.24 -6.37
N PRO A 311 2.62 -43.59 -6.46
CA PRO A 311 3.90 -44.28 -6.58
C PRO A 311 4.72 -43.87 -7.83
N TYR A 312 4.05 -43.44 -8.90
CA TYR A 312 4.71 -42.92 -10.10
C TYR A 312 5.12 -41.46 -9.98
N LEU A 313 4.60 -40.73 -8.98
CA LEU A 313 4.93 -39.34 -8.70
C LEU A 313 6.05 -39.23 -7.66
N ALA A 314 6.00 -40.04 -6.60
CA ALA A 314 6.96 -40.02 -5.50
C ALA A 314 7.44 -41.45 -5.21
N PRO A 315 8.43 -41.98 -5.94
CA PRO A 315 9.01 -43.28 -5.62
C PRO A 315 9.61 -43.24 -4.20
N ALA A 316 9.29 -44.24 -3.37
CA ALA A 316 9.67 -44.27 -1.97
C ALA A 316 11.20 -44.18 -1.79
N ALA A 317 11.64 -43.37 -0.83
CA ALA A 317 13.06 -43.20 -0.49
C ALA A 317 13.70 -44.47 0.12
N ASP A 318 12.92 -45.49 0.47
CA ASP A 318 13.37 -46.75 1.09
C ASP A 318 13.57 -47.91 0.10
N GLY A 319 13.33 -47.70 -1.20
CA GLY A 319 13.60 -48.70 -2.24
C GLY A 319 12.71 -49.95 -2.20
N SER A 320 11.59 -49.95 -1.46
CA SER A 320 10.82 -51.17 -1.20
C SER A 320 9.66 -51.49 -2.17
N GLY A 321 9.57 -50.84 -3.34
CA GLY A 321 8.94 -51.44 -4.54
C GLY A 321 8.19 -50.51 -5.50
N PRO A 322 7.82 -51.02 -6.70
CA PRO A 322 8.68 -51.72 -7.65
C PRO A 322 9.34 -50.72 -8.61
N VAL A 323 10.68 -50.70 -8.56
CA VAL A 323 11.53 -50.23 -9.65
C VAL A 323 11.61 -51.36 -10.67
N THR A 324 11.19 -51.13 -11.91
CA THR A 324 11.69 -51.92 -13.03
C THR A 324 12.33 -50.97 -14.04
N GLY A 325 13.64 -50.78 -13.89
CA GLY A 325 14.53 -50.31 -14.96
C GLY A 325 15.04 -48.88 -14.83
N THR A 326 16.31 -48.77 -14.40
CA THR A 326 17.30 -47.71 -14.72
C THR A 326 17.05 -46.27 -14.24
N SER A 327 17.73 -45.91 -13.14
CA SER A 327 18.39 -44.62 -12.85
C SER A 327 17.83 -43.33 -13.48
N GLY A 328 17.03 -42.60 -12.69
CA GLY A 328 16.54 -41.25 -12.99
C GLY A 328 15.07 -41.07 -12.53
N PRO A 329 14.53 -39.83 -12.41
CA PRO A 329 13.08 -39.65 -12.46
C PRO A 329 12.54 -40.43 -13.65
N PRO A 330 11.39 -41.11 -13.55
CA PRO A 330 10.97 -42.06 -14.57
C PRO A 330 11.04 -41.41 -15.95
N ALA A 331 11.60 -42.12 -16.94
CA ALA A 331 11.66 -41.73 -18.36
C ALA A 331 10.28 -41.39 -19.00
N VAL A 332 9.22 -41.45 -18.18
CA VAL A 332 7.81 -41.10 -18.40
C VAL A 332 7.56 -39.58 -18.30
N TRP A 333 8.42 -38.82 -17.60
CA TRP A 333 8.26 -37.36 -17.46
C TRP A 333 9.02 -36.55 -18.53
N SER A 334 9.83 -37.22 -19.34
CA SER A 334 10.49 -36.68 -20.52
C SER A 334 9.94 -37.33 -21.80
N GLY A 335 10.13 -36.66 -22.95
CA GLY A 335 9.47 -36.91 -24.24
C GLY A 335 9.48 -38.31 -24.85
N ASN A 336 10.17 -39.25 -24.23
CA ASN A 336 10.29 -40.62 -24.71
C ASN A 336 9.13 -41.53 -24.26
N GLY A 337 8.19 -41.03 -23.44
CA GLY A 337 6.97 -41.75 -23.05
C GLY A 337 5.95 -41.88 -24.20
N THR A 338 5.05 -42.87 -24.10
CA THR A 338 3.92 -43.09 -25.03
C THR A 338 2.95 -41.89 -25.06
N PRO A 339 2.10 -41.73 -26.10
CA PRO A 339 1.09 -40.68 -26.14
C PRO A 339 0.18 -40.61 -24.88
N GLY A 340 -0.17 -41.77 -24.32
CA GLY A 340 -0.99 -41.86 -23.10
C GLY A 340 -0.24 -41.43 -21.84
N GLU A 341 1.06 -41.73 -21.74
CA GLU A 341 1.92 -41.25 -20.65
C GLU A 341 2.10 -39.74 -20.71
N ARG A 342 2.36 -39.18 -21.91
CA ARG A 342 2.46 -37.73 -22.10
C ARG A 342 1.16 -37.01 -21.73
N ALA A 343 0.00 -37.55 -22.15
CA ALA A 343 -1.31 -37.01 -21.76
C ALA A 343 -1.52 -37.04 -20.24
N ARG A 344 -1.04 -38.08 -19.55
CA ARG A 344 -1.12 -38.21 -18.09
C ARG A 344 -0.21 -37.21 -17.38
N THR A 345 1.03 -37.06 -17.81
CA THR A 345 1.99 -36.06 -17.29
C THR A 345 1.42 -34.65 -17.40
N ARG A 346 0.85 -34.29 -18.56
CA ARG A 346 0.16 -32.99 -18.75
C ARG A 346 -0.99 -32.79 -17.80
N ARG A 347 -1.81 -33.83 -17.57
CA ARG A 347 -2.92 -33.76 -16.61
C ARG A 347 -2.39 -33.55 -15.19
N TRP A 348 -1.32 -34.24 -14.79
CA TRP A 348 -0.71 -34.06 -13.47
C TRP A 348 -0.08 -32.68 -13.30
N ALA A 349 0.57 -32.13 -14.34
CA ALA A 349 1.06 -30.75 -14.34
C ALA A 349 -0.09 -29.72 -14.24
N ALA A 350 -1.17 -29.92 -15.01
CA ALA A 350 -2.36 -29.07 -14.96
C ALA A 350 -3.06 -29.10 -13.59
N MET A 351 -3.06 -30.26 -12.92
CA MET A 351 -3.58 -30.42 -11.55
C MET A 351 -2.62 -29.90 -10.46
N GLY A 352 -1.37 -29.57 -10.79
CA GLY A 352 -0.35 -29.14 -9.81
C GLY A 352 0.26 -30.29 -8.99
N LEU A 353 0.09 -31.54 -9.42
CA LEU A 353 0.79 -32.71 -8.87
C LEU A 353 2.23 -32.81 -9.39
N LEU A 354 2.47 -32.29 -10.58
CA LEU A 354 3.80 -31.98 -11.09
C LEU A 354 3.95 -30.47 -11.15
N LEU A 355 5.11 -29.97 -10.72
CA LEU A 355 5.48 -28.55 -10.73
C LEU A 355 6.61 -28.33 -11.73
N PRO A 356 6.55 -27.29 -12.57
CA PRO A 356 7.66 -26.95 -13.45
C PRO A 356 8.80 -26.29 -12.68
N ASP A 357 10.03 -26.66 -13.02
CA ASP A 357 11.20 -25.95 -12.53
C ASP A 357 11.45 -24.68 -13.35
N VAL A 358 11.88 -23.62 -12.68
CA VAL A 358 12.12 -22.30 -13.26
C VAL A 358 13.60 -22.11 -13.61
N PRO A 359 13.94 -21.38 -14.69
CA PRO A 359 15.34 -21.04 -15.02
C PRO A 359 15.92 -19.88 -14.21
N TRP A 360 15.22 -19.36 -13.20
CA TRP A 360 15.65 -18.22 -12.40
C TRP A 360 15.65 -18.54 -10.90
N GLN A 361 16.47 -17.82 -10.16
CA GLN A 361 16.49 -17.85 -8.71
C GLN A 361 15.38 -16.97 -8.12
N PRO A 362 14.89 -17.23 -6.90
CA PRO A 362 13.82 -16.42 -6.30
C PRO A 362 14.16 -14.94 -6.10
N HIS A 363 15.45 -14.60 -6.03
CA HIS A 363 15.91 -13.21 -5.91
C HIS A 363 16.18 -12.53 -7.26
N ASP A 364 16.16 -13.26 -8.38
CA ASP A 364 16.43 -12.71 -9.71
C ASP A 364 15.37 -11.70 -10.14
N ARG A 365 15.82 -10.66 -10.85
CA ARG A 365 14.96 -9.57 -11.32
C ARG A 365 14.51 -9.75 -12.77
N HIS A 366 15.22 -10.59 -13.53
CA HIS A 366 15.04 -10.81 -14.96
C HIS A 366 14.61 -12.27 -15.19
N CYS A 367 13.31 -12.50 -15.37
CA CYS A 367 12.74 -13.84 -15.52
C CYS A 367 12.37 -14.15 -16.98
N LEU A 368 12.11 -13.14 -17.81
CA LEU A 368 11.67 -13.33 -19.19
C LEU A 368 12.85 -13.71 -20.10
N ALA A 369 14.02 -13.09 -19.91
CA ALA A 369 15.24 -13.48 -20.61
C ALA A 369 15.64 -14.92 -20.25
N ALA A 370 15.65 -15.26 -18.95
CA ALA A 370 15.93 -16.62 -18.50
C ALA A 370 14.95 -17.66 -19.09
N LEU A 371 13.67 -17.31 -19.23
CA LEU A 371 12.68 -18.16 -19.87
C LEU A 371 12.94 -18.32 -21.38
N ALA A 372 13.27 -17.23 -22.07
CA ALA A 372 13.60 -17.26 -23.50
C ALA A 372 14.84 -18.12 -23.76
N ASP A 373 15.90 -17.92 -22.98
CA ASP A 373 17.16 -18.68 -23.08
C ASP A 373 16.93 -20.18 -22.85
N ARG A 374 16.12 -20.53 -21.84
CA ARG A 374 15.79 -21.95 -21.56
C ARG A 374 14.99 -22.58 -22.70
N THR A 375 14.01 -21.85 -23.24
CA THR A 375 13.10 -22.40 -24.26
C THR A 375 13.80 -22.55 -25.62
N GLY A 376 14.75 -21.66 -25.93
CA GLY A 376 15.54 -21.70 -27.15
C GLY A 376 14.67 -21.65 -28.41
N ASN A 377 14.86 -22.62 -29.30
CA ASN A 377 14.00 -22.84 -30.47
C ASN A 377 13.10 -24.06 -30.21
N PRO A 378 11.85 -23.84 -29.75
CA PRO A 378 10.94 -24.92 -29.45
C PRO A 378 10.64 -25.75 -30.72
N PRO A 379 10.46 -27.08 -30.60
CA PRO A 379 10.12 -27.93 -31.74
C PRO A 379 8.71 -27.64 -32.27
N GLY A 380 8.42 -28.11 -33.49
CA GLY A 380 7.09 -28.02 -34.11
C GLY A 380 6.84 -26.75 -34.93
N PRO A 381 5.68 -26.68 -35.63
CA PRO A 381 5.39 -25.63 -36.61
C PRO A 381 5.21 -24.24 -35.98
N GLN A 382 4.84 -24.16 -34.71
CA GLN A 382 4.72 -22.88 -33.98
C GLN A 382 6.02 -22.46 -33.31
N GLY A 383 7.06 -23.32 -33.32
CA GLY A 383 8.33 -23.11 -32.63
C GLY A 383 8.99 -21.76 -32.92
N PRO A 384 9.25 -21.39 -34.19
CA PRO A 384 9.85 -20.11 -34.55
C PRO A 384 9.03 -18.89 -34.10
N ARG A 385 7.70 -19.03 -34.09
CA ARG A 385 6.77 -17.97 -33.66
C ARG A 385 6.87 -17.75 -32.15
N ILE A 386 6.89 -18.83 -31.37
CA ILE A 386 7.05 -18.79 -29.91
C ILE A 386 8.43 -18.22 -29.55
N ALA A 387 9.51 -18.70 -30.18
CA ALA A 387 10.86 -18.18 -29.95
C ALA A 387 10.95 -16.68 -30.25
N GLY A 388 10.40 -16.22 -31.38
CA GLY A 388 10.36 -14.80 -31.73
C GLY A 388 9.62 -13.95 -30.70
N ALA A 389 8.47 -14.43 -30.21
CA ALA A 389 7.71 -13.73 -29.18
C ALA A 389 8.45 -13.71 -27.83
N LEU A 390 9.09 -14.80 -27.40
CA LEU A 390 9.92 -14.84 -26.20
C LEU A 390 11.14 -13.91 -26.30
N ALA A 391 11.78 -13.83 -27.47
CA ALA A 391 12.87 -12.88 -27.71
C ALA A 391 12.39 -11.43 -27.55
N VAL A 392 11.19 -11.09 -28.05
CA VAL A 392 10.59 -9.76 -27.82
C VAL A 392 10.34 -9.47 -26.34
N LEU A 393 9.92 -10.48 -25.56
CA LEU A 393 9.76 -10.34 -24.10
C LEU A 393 11.10 -10.10 -23.40
N ALA A 394 12.14 -10.85 -23.78
CA ALA A 394 13.50 -10.71 -23.25
C ALA A 394 14.14 -9.36 -23.61
N ASP A 395 14.00 -8.91 -24.86
CA ASP A 395 14.46 -7.59 -25.31
C ASP A 395 13.71 -6.47 -24.57
N THR A 396 12.40 -6.63 -24.36
CA THR A 396 11.61 -5.66 -23.60
C THR A 396 12.09 -5.55 -22.16
N GLU A 397 12.35 -6.68 -21.50
CA GLU A 397 12.89 -6.73 -20.14
C GLU A 397 14.25 -6.02 -20.02
N ARG A 398 15.10 -6.14 -21.05
CA ARG A 398 16.43 -5.54 -21.12
C ARG A 398 16.41 -4.03 -21.39
N ASP A 399 15.53 -3.59 -22.30
CA ASP A 399 15.51 -2.21 -22.79
C ASP A 399 14.70 -1.25 -21.89
N LEU A 400 13.70 -1.78 -21.17
CA LEU A 400 12.77 -0.99 -20.37
C LEU A 400 13.43 -0.13 -19.27
N PRO A 401 14.45 -0.58 -18.52
CA PRO A 401 15.09 0.24 -17.49
C PRO A 401 15.59 1.60 -18.01
N ALA A 402 16.22 1.62 -19.19
CA ALA A 402 16.80 2.81 -19.81
C ALA A 402 15.80 3.63 -20.66
N ALA A 403 14.62 3.10 -20.93
CA ALA A 403 13.64 3.71 -21.81
C ALA A 403 12.95 4.95 -21.20
N ASP A 404 12.66 5.94 -22.05
CA ASP A 404 11.79 7.08 -21.73
C ASP A 404 10.31 6.68 -21.66
N ALA A 405 9.44 7.63 -21.27
CA ALA A 405 8.01 7.36 -21.10
C ALA A 405 7.34 6.81 -22.37
N ALA A 406 7.61 7.39 -23.54
CA ALA A 406 7.00 6.97 -24.80
C ALA A 406 7.48 5.58 -25.23
N THR A 407 8.77 5.30 -25.06
CA THR A 407 9.37 4.00 -25.35
C THR A 407 8.87 2.93 -24.39
N ARG A 408 8.76 3.21 -23.09
CA ARG A 408 8.15 2.29 -22.11
C ARG A 408 6.72 1.90 -22.48
N LEU A 409 5.90 2.85 -22.95
CA LEU A 409 4.53 2.53 -23.43
C LEU A 409 4.54 1.63 -24.67
N ARG A 410 5.45 1.85 -25.61
CA ARG A 410 5.62 1.00 -26.80
C ARG A 410 6.08 -0.41 -26.42
N LEU A 411 7.05 -0.50 -25.50
CA LEU A 411 7.57 -1.76 -24.98
C LEU A 411 6.51 -2.55 -24.20
N ASP A 412 5.72 -1.90 -23.33
CA ASP A 412 4.58 -2.54 -22.64
C ASP A 412 3.57 -3.11 -23.65
N GLY A 413 3.22 -2.36 -24.70
CA GLY A 413 2.36 -2.85 -25.78
C GLY A 413 2.95 -4.05 -26.53
N ARG A 414 4.24 -3.99 -26.88
CA ARG A 414 4.96 -5.11 -27.53
C ARG A 414 4.99 -6.35 -26.66
N ALA A 415 5.26 -6.21 -25.36
CA ALA A 415 5.29 -7.33 -24.42
C ALA A 415 3.91 -7.99 -24.29
N ARG A 416 2.82 -7.21 -24.23
CA ARG A 416 1.46 -7.76 -24.19
C ARG A 416 1.11 -8.53 -25.46
N THR A 417 1.43 -7.98 -26.62
CA THR A 417 1.22 -8.67 -27.91
C THR A 417 2.03 -9.96 -27.99
N ALA A 418 3.31 -9.92 -27.63
CA ALA A 418 4.18 -11.09 -27.65
C ALA A 418 3.69 -12.18 -26.68
N ALA A 419 3.31 -11.81 -25.45
CA ALA A 419 2.73 -12.76 -24.49
C ALA A 419 1.43 -13.40 -25.02
N ALA A 420 0.52 -12.58 -25.57
CA ALA A 420 -0.73 -13.06 -26.16
C ALA A 420 -0.48 -14.01 -27.35
N GLU A 421 0.54 -13.73 -28.15
CA GLU A 421 0.96 -14.57 -29.26
C GLU A 421 1.47 -15.94 -28.78
N VAL A 422 2.28 -16.00 -27.70
CA VAL A 422 2.71 -17.27 -27.11
C VAL A 422 1.50 -18.08 -26.65
N PHE A 423 0.59 -17.52 -25.85
CA PHE A 423 -0.60 -18.25 -25.40
C PHE A 423 -1.46 -18.74 -26.57
N THR A 424 -1.62 -17.92 -27.61
CA THR A 424 -2.38 -18.29 -28.82
C THR A 424 -1.72 -19.44 -29.57
N ALA A 425 -0.40 -19.41 -29.72
CA ALA A 425 0.36 -20.45 -30.41
C ALA A 425 0.29 -21.81 -29.69
N LEU A 426 0.18 -21.80 -28.36
CA LEU A 426 -0.01 -22.99 -27.52
C LEU A 426 -1.48 -23.45 -27.43
N GLY A 427 -2.43 -22.70 -28.00
CA GLY A 427 -3.86 -22.94 -27.77
C GLY A 427 -4.29 -22.79 -26.30
N ALA A 428 -3.50 -22.10 -25.48
CA ALA A 428 -3.74 -21.90 -24.06
C ALA A 428 -4.62 -20.66 -23.81
N PRO A 429 -5.47 -20.67 -22.76
CA PRO A 429 -6.28 -19.51 -22.42
C PRO A 429 -5.38 -18.35 -21.94
N GLN A 430 -5.60 -17.17 -22.51
CA GLN A 430 -4.90 -15.97 -22.07
C GLN A 430 -5.39 -15.53 -20.67
N PRO A 431 -4.49 -15.18 -19.75
CA PRO A 431 -4.90 -14.64 -18.46
C PRO A 431 -5.66 -13.32 -18.63
N HIS A 432 -6.83 -13.21 -17.99
CA HIS A 432 -7.70 -12.01 -18.10
C HIS A 432 -6.99 -10.71 -17.69
N TRP A 433 -6.01 -10.79 -16.79
CA TRP A 433 -5.24 -9.66 -16.31
C TRP A 433 -4.20 -9.16 -17.32
N LEU A 434 -3.83 -9.94 -18.35
CA LEU A 434 -2.78 -9.59 -19.33
C LEU A 434 -3.08 -8.29 -20.09
N ALA A 435 -4.36 -7.93 -20.27
CA ALA A 435 -4.75 -6.72 -20.97
C ALA A 435 -4.69 -5.44 -20.11
N SER A 436 -4.71 -5.57 -18.77
CA SER A 436 -4.98 -4.44 -17.88
C SER A 436 -4.01 -4.30 -16.70
N ALA A 437 -3.37 -5.37 -16.26
CA ALA A 437 -2.45 -5.34 -15.14
C ALA A 437 -1.12 -4.65 -15.53
N PRO A 438 -0.49 -3.89 -14.62
CA PRO A 438 0.89 -3.47 -14.79
C PRO A 438 1.81 -4.69 -14.87
N LEU A 439 2.65 -4.76 -15.90
CA LEU A 439 3.59 -5.88 -16.07
C LEU A 439 4.90 -5.63 -15.32
N PHE A 440 5.48 -4.44 -15.49
CA PHE A 440 6.78 -4.10 -14.92
C PHE A 440 6.64 -3.16 -13.71
N HIS A 441 7.50 -3.36 -12.73
CA HIS A 441 7.58 -2.52 -11.54
C HIS A 441 8.99 -1.98 -11.36
N GLN A 442 9.12 -0.87 -10.65
CA GLN A 442 10.41 -0.24 -10.40
C GLN A 442 10.48 0.23 -8.94
N ASN A 443 11.60 -0.01 -8.28
CA ASN A 443 11.98 0.65 -7.03
C ASN A 443 13.15 1.58 -7.33
N VAL A 444 13.06 2.85 -6.94
CA VAL A 444 14.05 3.88 -7.31
C VAL A 444 14.74 4.37 -6.04
N PRO A 445 16.09 4.33 -5.96
CA PRO A 445 16.81 4.92 -4.84
C PRO A 445 16.69 6.44 -4.84
N ALA A 446 16.73 7.06 -3.66
CA ALA A 446 16.81 8.51 -3.52
C ALA A 446 18.24 8.95 -3.86
N THR A 447 18.37 9.78 -4.91
CA THR A 447 19.68 10.25 -5.42
C THR A 447 19.87 11.75 -5.28
N ASP A 448 18.77 12.51 -5.13
CA ASP A 448 18.73 13.97 -5.04
C ASP A 448 18.61 14.48 -3.60
N THR A 449 18.63 13.59 -2.60
CA THR A 449 18.60 13.96 -1.17
C THR A 449 19.79 13.36 -0.44
N PRO A 450 20.42 14.11 0.49
CA PRO A 450 21.48 13.56 1.33
C PRO A 450 20.90 12.51 2.28
N VAL A 451 21.73 11.53 2.68
CA VAL A 451 21.37 10.60 3.76
C VAL A 451 21.23 11.39 5.06
N PRO A 452 20.04 11.49 5.67
CA PRO A 452 19.87 12.31 6.85
C PRO A 452 20.49 11.67 8.09
N VAL A 453 21.21 12.50 8.86
CA VAL A 453 21.66 12.16 10.22
C VAL A 453 20.69 12.80 11.20
N LEU A 454 19.95 11.95 11.92
CA LEU A 454 18.88 12.35 12.82
C LEU A 454 19.37 12.45 14.28
N PRO A 455 18.85 13.39 15.09
CA PRO A 455 19.22 13.52 16.51
C PRO A 455 18.79 12.28 17.30
N ALA A 456 19.77 11.42 17.62
CA ALA A 456 19.52 10.11 18.19
C ALA A 456 18.77 10.18 19.53
N ALA A 457 19.20 11.05 20.45
CA ALA A 457 18.67 11.11 21.81
C ALA A 457 17.16 11.41 21.84
N GLU A 458 16.73 12.46 21.13
CA GLU A 458 15.34 12.90 21.10
C GLU A 458 14.44 11.91 20.35
N ILE A 459 14.88 11.44 19.18
CA ILE A 459 14.06 10.55 18.35
C ILE A 459 13.98 9.15 18.96
N GLU A 460 15.06 8.63 19.53
CA GLU A 460 14.99 7.37 20.29
C GLU A 460 14.09 7.51 21.51
N HIS A 461 14.17 8.62 22.25
CA HIS A 461 13.28 8.85 23.39
C HIS A 461 11.80 8.83 22.97
N ASP A 462 11.46 9.49 21.87
CA ASP A 462 10.11 9.54 21.32
C ASP A 462 9.65 8.15 20.84
N LEU A 463 10.50 7.43 20.09
CA LEU A 463 10.21 6.07 19.63
C LEU A 463 10.08 5.07 20.79
N ARG A 464 10.90 5.17 21.83
CA ARG A 464 10.77 4.35 23.05
C ARG A 464 9.48 4.67 23.80
N THR A 465 9.11 5.94 23.88
CA THR A 465 7.82 6.38 24.47
C THR A 465 6.63 5.81 23.70
N LEU A 466 6.65 5.86 22.37
CA LEU A 466 5.67 5.19 21.52
C LEU A 466 5.69 3.67 21.74
N GLY A 467 6.87 3.06 21.77
CA GLY A 467 7.08 1.63 21.99
C GLY A 467 6.42 1.13 23.27
N ARG A 468 6.52 1.87 24.38
CA ARG A 468 5.82 1.54 25.64
C ARG A 468 4.30 1.48 25.46
N ARG A 469 3.71 2.38 24.68
CA ARG A 469 2.26 2.42 24.40
C ARG A 469 1.82 1.28 23.48
N VAL A 470 2.60 1.03 22.42
CA VAL A 470 2.35 -0.08 21.48
C VAL A 470 2.43 -1.40 22.25
N ARG A 471 3.47 -1.57 23.07
CA ARG A 471 3.70 -2.74 23.92
C ARG A 471 2.52 -3.05 24.82
N ALA A 472 1.94 -2.04 25.49
CA ALA A 472 0.76 -2.22 26.34
C ALA A 472 -0.49 -2.74 25.60
N GLN A 473 -0.51 -2.65 24.27
CA GLN A 473 -1.60 -3.09 23.40
C GLN A 473 -1.18 -4.24 22.47
N THR A 474 0.02 -4.81 22.67
CA THR A 474 0.52 -5.96 21.92
C THR A 474 0.25 -7.24 22.72
N PHE A 475 -0.17 -8.29 22.02
CA PHE A 475 -0.60 -9.56 22.61
C PHE A 475 -0.28 -10.72 21.66
N ARG A 476 -0.25 -11.94 22.22
CA ARG A 476 -0.18 -13.20 21.45
C ARG A 476 -1.51 -13.41 20.73
N SER A 477 -1.48 -13.68 19.42
CA SER A 477 -2.68 -13.93 18.63
C SER A 477 -3.47 -15.12 19.15
N ALA A 478 -4.78 -15.00 19.25
CA ALA A 478 -5.69 -16.09 19.60
C ALA A 478 -5.59 -17.27 18.62
N LEU A 479 -5.11 -17.03 17.38
CA LEU A 479 -4.85 -18.13 16.44
C LEU A 479 -3.73 -19.04 16.96
N TYR A 480 -2.72 -18.50 17.63
CA TYR A 480 -1.64 -19.29 18.22
C TYR A 480 -2.17 -20.21 19.33
N ASP A 481 -3.08 -19.71 20.16
CA ASP A 481 -3.71 -20.51 21.23
C ASP A 481 -4.56 -21.64 20.63
N VAL A 482 -5.31 -21.35 19.57
CA VAL A 482 -6.08 -22.36 18.82
C VAL A 482 -5.16 -23.43 18.22
N LEU A 483 -4.01 -23.03 17.66
CA LEU A 483 -3.01 -23.95 17.11
C LEU A 483 -2.38 -24.83 18.21
N THR A 484 -2.08 -24.25 19.36
CA THR A 484 -1.52 -24.95 20.52
C THR A 484 -2.50 -25.95 21.11
N ALA A 485 -3.78 -25.59 21.23
CA ALA A 485 -4.85 -26.48 21.65
C ALA A 485 -5.05 -27.65 20.64
N HIS A 486 -5.02 -27.36 19.33
CA HIS A 486 -5.09 -28.41 18.31
C HIS A 486 -3.89 -29.36 18.38
N PHE A 487 -2.67 -28.81 18.57
CA PHE A 487 -1.46 -29.61 18.70
C PHE A 487 -1.53 -30.53 19.93
N THR A 488 -1.77 -29.97 21.12
CA THR A 488 -1.79 -30.73 22.38
C THR A 488 -2.94 -31.74 22.43
N GLY A 489 -4.09 -31.43 21.81
CA GLY A 489 -5.19 -32.39 21.66
C GLY A 489 -4.85 -33.58 20.75
N ARG A 490 -3.93 -33.42 19.80
CA ARG A 490 -3.54 -34.47 18.84
C ARG A 490 -2.29 -35.26 19.27
N TYR A 491 -1.26 -34.57 19.74
CA TYR A 491 0.06 -35.16 20.06
C TYR A 491 0.33 -35.26 21.56
N GLY A 492 -0.57 -34.75 22.40
CA GLY A 492 -0.42 -34.71 23.85
C GLY A 492 0.30 -33.45 24.34
N PHE A 493 0.09 -33.11 25.62
CA PHE A 493 0.79 -32.03 26.30
C PHE A 493 2.27 -32.39 26.50
N GLY A 494 3.17 -31.57 25.96
CA GLY A 494 4.60 -31.90 25.92
C GLY A 494 4.99 -32.87 24.79
N GLY A 495 4.04 -33.20 23.90
CA GLY A 495 4.24 -34.12 22.80
C GLY A 495 5.04 -33.54 21.63
N THR A 496 5.38 -34.41 20.69
CA THR A 496 6.19 -34.08 19.52
C THR A 496 5.57 -34.64 18.25
N CYS A 497 5.50 -33.80 17.22
CA CYS A 497 5.07 -34.10 15.88
C CYS A 497 6.30 -34.17 14.96
N HIS A 498 6.66 -35.39 14.52
CA HIS A 498 7.82 -35.64 13.66
C HIS A 498 7.57 -35.37 12.17
N ASP A 499 6.31 -35.16 11.79
CA ASP A 499 5.92 -34.83 10.41
C ASP A 499 5.09 -33.55 10.42
N LEU A 500 5.70 -32.43 10.04
CA LEU A 500 5.04 -31.13 10.05
C LEU A 500 3.84 -31.07 9.08
N TYR A 501 3.80 -31.90 8.03
CA TYR A 501 2.62 -31.98 7.16
C TYR A 501 1.40 -32.53 7.90
N ASP A 502 1.57 -33.50 8.80
CA ASP A 502 0.47 -34.04 9.60
C ASP A 502 -0.20 -32.96 10.44
N PHE A 503 0.59 -32.10 11.09
CA PHE A 503 0.04 -30.98 11.86
C PHE A 503 -0.66 -29.95 10.96
N LEU A 504 0.00 -29.51 9.89
CA LEU A 504 -0.54 -28.47 9.00
C LEU A 504 -1.83 -28.92 8.31
N TYR A 505 -1.86 -30.14 7.77
CA TYR A 505 -3.03 -30.69 7.10
C TYR A 505 -4.15 -31.03 8.08
N SER A 506 -3.84 -31.62 9.24
CA SER A 506 -4.87 -31.93 10.25
C SER A 506 -5.59 -30.68 10.76
N PHE A 507 -4.90 -29.54 10.84
CA PHE A 507 -5.54 -28.27 11.20
C PHE A 507 -6.33 -27.65 10.05
N CYS A 508 -5.70 -27.50 8.87
CA CYS A 508 -6.31 -26.83 7.71
C CYS A 508 -7.57 -27.53 7.20
N ARG A 509 -7.72 -28.83 7.48
CA ARG A 509 -8.84 -29.66 7.00
C ARG A 509 -9.97 -29.85 7.99
N ARG A 510 -9.88 -29.29 9.20
CA ARG A 510 -10.99 -29.36 10.15
C ARG A 510 -12.24 -28.76 9.52
N GLU A 511 -13.39 -29.39 9.72
CA GLU A 511 -14.68 -28.87 9.25
C GLU A 511 -14.95 -27.45 9.78
N ASP A 512 -14.46 -27.14 10.98
CA ASP A 512 -14.61 -25.83 11.61
C ASP A 512 -13.41 -24.89 11.45
N HIS A 513 -12.42 -25.21 10.60
CA HIS A 513 -11.21 -24.38 10.40
C HIS A 513 -11.55 -22.91 10.11
N HIS A 514 -12.39 -22.65 9.10
CA HIS A 514 -12.77 -21.28 8.75
C HIS A 514 -13.46 -20.53 9.91
N ARG A 515 -14.26 -21.25 10.72
CA ARG A 515 -14.91 -20.70 11.91
C ARG A 515 -13.88 -20.35 12.98
N LEU A 516 -12.94 -21.25 13.27
CA LEU A 516 -11.88 -21.05 14.27
C LEU A 516 -10.98 -19.86 13.90
N VAL A 517 -10.50 -19.78 12.66
CA VAL A 517 -9.66 -18.67 12.21
C VAL A 517 -10.42 -17.34 12.26
N ARG A 518 -11.71 -17.34 11.90
CA ARG A 518 -12.57 -16.14 11.99
C ARG A 518 -12.78 -15.71 13.44
N GLN A 519 -13.06 -16.65 14.34
CA GLN A 519 -13.26 -16.39 15.77
C GLN A 519 -11.97 -15.88 16.42
N ALA A 520 -10.82 -16.49 16.12
CA ALA A 520 -9.52 -16.00 16.56
C ALA A 520 -9.27 -14.56 16.09
N ALA A 521 -9.54 -14.26 14.82
CA ALA A 521 -9.41 -12.90 14.30
C ALA A 521 -10.41 -11.92 14.95
N GLN A 522 -11.61 -12.36 15.32
CA GLN A 522 -12.58 -11.56 16.07
C GLN A 522 -12.11 -11.31 17.51
N ALA A 523 -11.59 -12.33 18.19
CA ALA A 523 -11.02 -12.22 19.54
C ALA A 523 -9.84 -11.23 19.54
N ASP A 524 -8.92 -11.37 18.60
CA ASP A 524 -7.79 -10.44 18.39
C ASP A 524 -8.27 -9.00 18.21
N ARG A 525 -9.37 -8.78 17.47
CA ARG A 525 -9.97 -7.43 17.32
C ARG A 525 -10.65 -6.93 18.59
N SER A 526 -11.34 -7.79 19.33
CA SER A 526 -12.32 -7.39 20.36
C SER A 526 -11.74 -6.92 21.69
N GLY A 527 -10.48 -7.22 22.02
CA GLY A 527 -9.95 -6.86 23.34
C GLY A 527 -9.64 -8.04 24.24
N THR A 528 -10.24 -9.21 24.00
CA THR A 528 -10.36 -10.30 24.99
C THR A 528 -9.06 -11.05 25.33
N GLY A 529 -7.99 -10.83 24.55
CA GLY A 529 -6.67 -11.41 24.82
C GLY A 529 -5.98 -10.71 26.00
N THR A 530 -5.50 -11.50 26.97
CA THR A 530 -4.70 -11.00 28.10
C THR A 530 -3.35 -10.47 27.60
N PRO A 531 -2.94 -9.23 27.91
CA PRO A 531 -1.63 -8.72 27.53
C PRO A 531 -0.54 -9.52 28.26
N ARG A 532 0.10 -10.44 27.56
CA ARG A 532 1.30 -11.14 28.01
C ARG A 532 2.29 -11.07 26.86
N LEU A 533 3.30 -10.22 26.99
CA LEU A 533 4.47 -10.23 26.13
C LEU A 533 5.58 -10.95 26.88
N PRO A 534 5.61 -12.29 26.92
CA PRO A 534 6.77 -12.97 27.47
C PRO A 534 8.02 -12.55 26.68
N ALA A 535 9.18 -12.64 27.33
CA ALA A 535 10.46 -12.64 26.63
C ALA A 535 10.45 -13.68 25.50
N PRO A 536 11.26 -13.53 24.45
CA PRO A 536 11.34 -14.56 23.40
C PRO A 536 11.63 -15.93 24.02
N VAL A 537 10.93 -16.96 23.55
CA VAL A 537 11.07 -18.33 24.04
C VAL A 537 11.30 -19.27 22.86
N GLY A 538 12.53 -19.78 22.76
CA GLY A 538 12.96 -20.70 21.70
C GLY A 538 12.70 -20.10 20.33
N THR A 539 11.90 -20.77 19.50
CA THR A 539 11.56 -20.36 18.13
C THR A 539 10.46 -19.31 18.02
N VAL A 540 9.83 -18.94 19.15
CA VAL A 540 8.90 -17.81 19.23
C VAL A 540 9.70 -16.54 19.48
N GLY A 541 9.85 -15.73 18.43
CA GLY A 541 10.72 -14.56 18.47
C GLY A 541 10.17 -13.42 19.32
N ALA A 542 11.00 -12.43 19.60
CA ALA A 542 10.59 -11.24 20.33
C ALA A 542 9.58 -10.41 19.50
N ALA A 543 8.64 -9.74 20.19
CA ALA A 543 7.68 -8.86 19.55
C ALA A 543 8.38 -7.65 18.93
N ALA A 544 8.13 -7.41 17.64
CA ALA A 544 8.70 -6.30 16.90
C ALA A 544 7.65 -5.62 16.03
N VAL A 545 7.84 -4.32 15.82
CA VAL A 545 6.97 -3.49 14.98
C VAL A 545 7.80 -2.56 14.08
N THR A 546 7.24 -2.22 12.93
CA THR A 546 7.70 -1.10 12.10
C THR A 546 6.82 0.12 12.34
N VAL A 547 7.42 1.25 12.68
CA VAL A 547 6.75 2.54 12.90
C VAL A 547 7.00 3.45 11.71
N PHE A 548 5.94 3.71 10.94
CA PHE A 548 5.92 4.74 9.90
C PHE A 548 5.58 6.08 10.54
N HIS A 549 6.45 7.07 10.38
CA HIS A 549 6.26 8.40 10.97
C HIS A 549 6.86 9.50 10.09
N GLN A 550 6.36 10.72 10.27
CA GLN A 550 6.90 11.92 9.65
C GLN A 550 7.30 12.89 10.75
N LEU A 551 8.44 13.54 10.57
CA LEU A 551 8.89 14.62 11.44
C LEU A 551 8.45 15.94 10.80
N ALA A 552 7.70 16.74 11.52
CA ALA A 552 7.27 18.07 11.11
C ALA A 552 8.16 19.11 11.81
N ALA A 553 9.01 19.77 11.02
CA ALA A 553 9.93 20.81 11.46
C ALA A 553 10.22 21.75 10.26
N PRO A 554 10.50 23.04 10.50
CA PRO A 554 10.75 23.99 9.41
C PRO A 554 12.00 23.67 8.60
N ASP A 555 13.03 23.16 9.26
CA ASP A 555 14.31 22.84 8.65
C ASP A 555 15.06 21.78 9.48
N ALA A 556 16.21 21.32 8.95
CA ALA A 556 17.07 20.37 9.63
C ALA A 556 17.70 20.92 10.93
N ALA A 557 17.87 22.24 11.06
CA ALA A 557 18.44 22.85 12.25
C ALA A 557 17.47 22.84 13.44
N ALA A 558 16.18 23.11 13.21
CA ALA A 558 15.11 22.93 14.18
C ALA A 558 15.01 21.46 14.61
N LEU A 559 15.11 20.54 13.65
CA LEU A 559 15.15 19.11 13.97
C LEU A 559 16.31 18.77 14.91
N ALA A 560 17.53 19.25 14.62
CA ALA A 560 18.72 19.03 15.46
C ALA A 560 18.61 19.62 16.88
N ARG A 561 17.82 20.70 17.06
CA ARG A 561 17.49 21.25 18.39
C ARG A 561 16.35 20.54 19.11
N GLY A 562 15.77 19.49 18.50
CA GLY A 562 14.62 18.78 19.05
C GLY A 562 13.29 19.53 18.89
N GLU A 563 13.23 20.57 18.06
CA GLU A 563 12.06 21.41 17.78
C GLU A 563 11.22 20.81 16.63
N TYR A 564 10.55 19.69 16.90
CA TYR A 564 9.72 19.00 15.90
C TYR A 564 8.48 18.34 16.50
N LEU A 565 7.55 17.94 15.63
CA LEU A 565 6.48 17.00 15.96
C LEU A 565 6.67 15.69 15.20
N MET A 566 6.55 14.55 15.88
CA MET A 566 6.57 13.22 15.26
C MET A 566 5.14 12.74 15.03
N ALA A 567 4.66 12.87 13.79
CA ALA A 567 3.36 12.34 13.37
C ALA A 567 3.48 10.86 13.04
N VAL A 568 2.92 9.99 13.89
CA VAL A 568 2.95 8.54 13.67
C VAL A 568 1.87 8.18 12.66
N ASN A 569 2.28 7.73 11.47
CA ASN A 569 1.39 7.37 10.36
C ASN A 569 0.75 6.01 10.57
N ARG A 570 1.56 5.01 10.93
CA ARG A 570 1.13 3.62 11.06
C ARG A 570 2.11 2.82 11.91
N VAL A 571 1.59 1.86 12.65
CA VAL A 571 2.37 0.80 13.32
C VAL A 571 2.01 -0.54 12.70
N SER A 572 3.01 -1.27 12.20
CA SER A 572 2.82 -2.58 11.58
C SER A 572 3.59 -3.64 12.34
N PRO A 573 2.98 -4.75 12.80
CA PRO A 573 3.70 -5.85 13.43
C PRO A 573 4.60 -6.57 12.42
N GLY A 574 5.74 -7.05 12.90
CA GLY A 574 6.64 -7.91 12.14
C GLY A 574 8.12 -7.67 12.43
N PRO A 575 8.97 -8.66 12.15
CA PRO A 575 10.39 -8.66 12.53
C PRO A 575 11.28 -7.77 11.65
N GLY A 576 10.80 -7.30 10.50
CA GLY A 576 11.59 -6.46 9.58
C GLY A 576 11.33 -6.64 8.09
N GLY A 577 10.32 -7.44 7.68
CA GLY A 577 10.06 -7.74 6.25
C GLY A 577 9.88 -6.50 5.36
N LEU A 578 9.27 -5.42 5.89
CA LEU A 578 9.10 -4.16 5.16
C LEU A 578 10.42 -3.47 4.82
N LEU A 579 11.45 -3.63 5.67
CA LEU A 579 12.80 -3.13 5.41
C LEU A 579 13.61 -4.10 4.56
N ALA A 580 13.47 -5.41 4.82
CA ALA A 580 14.15 -6.47 4.08
C ALA A 580 13.85 -6.42 2.56
N ARG A 581 12.62 -6.06 2.19
CA ARG A 581 12.20 -5.82 0.80
C ARG A 581 13.13 -4.85 0.04
N TRP A 582 13.68 -3.86 0.72
CA TRP A 582 14.57 -2.86 0.09
C TRP A 582 16.02 -3.36 -0.08
N GLY A 583 16.30 -4.60 0.30
CA GLY A 583 17.61 -5.25 0.14
C GLY A 583 18.13 -5.35 -1.29
N ALA A 584 17.26 -5.19 -2.30
CA ALA A 584 17.61 -5.17 -3.72
C ALA A 584 17.73 -3.76 -4.32
N VAL A 585 17.39 -2.72 -3.57
CA VAL A 585 17.52 -1.34 -4.03
C VAL A 585 18.99 -0.93 -3.95
N PRO A 586 19.65 -0.56 -5.05
CA PRO A 586 21.08 -0.21 -5.04
C PRO A 586 21.40 0.88 -4.02
N GLY A 587 22.49 0.71 -3.28
CA GLY A 587 22.96 1.63 -2.23
C GLY A 587 22.23 1.49 -0.90
N THR A 588 20.90 1.28 -0.94
CA THR A 588 20.09 1.06 0.26
C THR A 588 20.29 -0.36 0.80
N GLY A 589 20.25 -1.36 -0.08
CA GLY A 589 20.24 -2.76 0.29
C GLY A 589 21.56 -3.24 0.91
N GLU A 590 22.69 -2.82 0.36
CA GLU A 590 24.02 -3.16 0.90
C GLU A 590 24.22 -2.60 2.30
N ALA A 591 23.78 -1.37 2.55
CA ALA A 591 23.95 -0.68 3.82
C ALA A 591 23.12 -1.30 4.96
N ILE A 592 21.92 -1.82 4.67
CA ILE A 592 21.06 -2.42 5.70
C ILE A 592 21.29 -3.92 5.93
N ARG A 593 21.90 -4.64 4.98
CA ARG A 593 21.93 -6.11 4.96
C ARG A 593 22.44 -6.72 6.26
N GLU A 594 23.67 -6.40 6.63
CA GLU A 594 24.31 -6.98 7.82
C GLU A 594 23.68 -6.47 9.14
N PRO A 595 23.41 -5.16 9.33
CA PRO A 595 22.68 -4.68 10.50
C PRO A 595 21.30 -5.33 10.67
N LEU A 596 20.53 -5.47 9.58
CA LEU A 596 19.20 -6.08 9.62
C LEU A 596 19.27 -7.59 9.90
N ARG A 597 20.27 -8.28 9.36
CA ARG A 597 20.52 -9.70 9.66
C ARG A 597 20.77 -9.90 11.16
N ARG A 598 21.62 -9.08 11.78
CA ARG A 598 21.87 -9.12 13.23
C ARG A 598 20.59 -8.81 14.03
N TRP A 599 19.87 -7.75 13.65
CA TRP A 599 18.60 -7.39 14.28
C TRP A 599 17.61 -8.55 14.30
N ILE A 600 17.38 -9.19 13.15
CA ILE A 600 16.44 -10.32 13.06
C ILE A 600 16.95 -11.51 13.85
N ALA A 601 18.23 -11.86 13.77
CA ALA A 601 18.81 -12.95 14.55
C ALA A 601 18.67 -12.71 16.07
N ASP A 602 18.84 -11.48 16.53
CA ASP A 602 18.69 -11.10 17.93
C ASP A 602 17.25 -11.25 18.45
N LEU A 603 16.24 -11.26 17.57
CA LEU A 603 14.85 -11.56 17.93
C LEU A 603 14.66 -13.05 18.28
N TYR A 604 15.54 -13.94 17.83
CA TYR A 604 15.47 -15.40 18.01
C TYR A 604 16.78 -15.96 18.58
N PRO A 605 17.10 -15.65 19.85
CA PRO A 605 18.36 -16.06 20.45
C PRO A 605 18.51 -17.59 20.42
N GLY A 606 19.66 -18.08 19.95
CA GLY A 606 19.97 -19.51 19.89
C GLY A 606 19.26 -20.30 18.79
N CYS A 607 18.61 -19.64 17.83
CA CYS A 607 17.96 -20.30 16.70
C CYS A 607 18.78 -20.17 15.41
N VAL A 608 18.70 -21.20 14.56
CA VAL A 608 19.00 -21.09 13.13
C VAL A 608 17.83 -20.37 12.46
N VAL A 609 18.09 -19.20 11.88
CA VAL A 609 17.05 -18.41 11.22
C VAL A 609 16.92 -18.82 9.75
N ARG A 610 15.69 -19.14 9.33
CA ARG A 610 15.31 -19.35 7.94
C ARG A 610 14.19 -18.40 7.55
N GLN A 611 14.34 -17.69 6.44
CA GLN A 611 13.30 -16.79 5.98
C GLN A 611 12.05 -17.57 5.54
N LEU A 612 10.87 -17.17 6.01
CA LEU A 612 9.59 -17.60 5.46
C LEU A 612 9.07 -16.54 4.47
N SER A 613 8.67 -16.98 3.29
CA SER A 613 8.04 -16.16 2.24
C SER A 613 6.74 -16.80 1.79
N ALA A 614 5.79 -15.99 1.31
CA ALA A 614 4.49 -16.48 0.87
C ALA A 614 4.26 -16.10 -0.60
N GLY A 615 4.36 -17.10 -1.50
CA GLY A 615 4.23 -16.90 -2.96
C GLY A 615 5.36 -16.05 -3.55
N GLY A 616 6.59 -16.23 -3.05
CA GLY A 616 7.75 -15.48 -3.49
C GLY A 616 8.21 -15.85 -4.90
N ASP A 617 7.86 -17.04 -5.38
CA ASP A 617 8.09 -17.55 -6.73
C ASP A 617 7.13 -16.97 -7.78
N TYR A 618 6.01 -16.38 -7.36
CA TYR A 618 4.99 -15.80 -8.25
C TYR A 618 4.88 -14.27 -8.12
N SER A 619 4.86 -13.75 -6.89
CA SER A 619 4.70 -12.32 -6.61
C SER A 619 6.03 -11.68 -6.23
N THR A 620 6.47 -10.72 -7.05
CA THR A 620 7.72 -9.96 -6.82
C THR A 620 7.68 -9.12 -5.54
N LEU A 621 6.49 -8.77 -5.06
CA LEU A 621 6.29 -8.08 -3.77
C LEU A 621 6.66 -8.98 -2.58
N GLN A 622 6.59 -10.29 -2.75
CA GLN A 622 6.83 -11.31 -1.73
C GLN A 622 8.13 -12.09 -1.98
N ALA A 623 8.89 -11.71 -3.02
CA ALA A 623 10.14 -12.35 -3.35
C ALA A 623 11.10 -12.29 -2.15
N PRO A 624 11.88 -13.36 -1.89
CA PRO A 624 12.83 -13.37 -0.79
C PRO A 624 13.81 -12.19 -0.82
N ALA A 625 14.20 -11.72 0.36
CA ALA A 625 15.00 -10.51 0.52
C ALA A 625 16.48 -10.81 0.29
N GLY A 626 16.88 -11.14 -0.94
CA GLY A 626 18.27 -11.45 -1.30
C GLY A 626 18.90 -12.51 -0.38
N PRO A 627 20.23 -12.51 -0.19
CA PRO A 627 20.92 -13.47 0.69
C PRO A 627 20.87 -13.07 2.18
N LEU A 628 19.78 -12.44 2.65
CA LEU A 628 19.69 -12.02 4.06
C LEU A 628 19.70 -13.22 5.02
N PHE A 629 18.89 -14.23 4.71
CA PHE A 629 18.90 -15.56 5.32
C PHE A 629 18.55 -16.60 4.24
N PRO A 630 19.04 -17.84 4.34
CA PRO A 630 18.48 -18.94 3.55
C PRO A 630 16.99 -19.05 3.83
N TYR A 631 16.16 -19.24 2.80
CA TYR A 631 14.72 -19.35 2.98
C TYR A 631 14.29 -20.80 3.18
N LEU A 632 13.17 -20.99 3.89
CA LEU A 632 12.49 -22.28 3.96
C LEU A 632 11.96 -22.61 2.57
N ARG A 633 12.32 -23.77 2.04
CA ARG A 633 11.86 -24.19 0.72
C ARG A 633 10.38 -24.56 0.80
N TRP A 634 9.51 -23.64 0.41
CA TRP A 634 8.09 -23.90 0.40
C TRP A 634 7.80 -25.04 -0.59
N PRO A 635 6.93 -26.02 -0.24
CA PRO A 635 6.75 -27.20 -1.07
C PRO A 635 6.22 -26.88 -2.48
N SER A 636 5.23 -25.99 -2.56
CA SER A 636 4.55 -25.63 -3.80
C SER A 636 5.19 -24.47 -4.58
N ASP A 637 6.24 -23.83 -4.03
CA ASP A 637 6.97 -22.80 -4.76
C ASP A 637 7.74 -23.46 -5.92
N LEU A 638 7.78 -22.80 -7.08
CA LEU A 638 8.60 -23.23 -8.21
C LEU A 638 10.10 -23.04 -7.92
N ARG A 639 10.95 -23.97 -8.38
CA ARG A 639 12.36 -24.06 -7.98
C ARG A 639 13.30 -24.09 -9.19
N ALA A 640 14.53 -23.61 -9.01
CA ALA A 640 15.59 -23.82 -9.99
C ALA A 640 16.22 -25.22 -9.82
N PRO A 641 16.58 -25.93 -10.90
CA PRO A 641 17.11 -27.31 -10.83
C PRO A 641 18.46 -27.40 -10.10
N HIS A 642 19.29 -26.37 -10.22
CA HIS A 642 20.63 -26.28 -9.65
C HIS A 642 20.83 -24.90 -9.03
N GLY A 643 20.53 -24.74 -7.76
CA GLY A 643 20.97 -23.53 -7.07
C GLY A 643 20.07 -23.17 -5.91
N GLU A 644 20.52 -23.57 -4.73
CA GLU A 644 20.72 -22.59 -3.68
C GLU A 644 22.14 -22.80 -3.13
N PRO A 645 22.88 -21.75 -2.79
CA PRO A 645 24.10 -21.90 -2.01
C PRO A 645 23.73 -22.34 -0.58
N GLY A 646 23.88 -23.63 -0.28
CA GLY A 646 23.73 -24.20 1.07
C GLY A 646 22.72 -25.36 1.17
N PRO A 647 22.70 -26.07 2.31
CA PRO A 647 21.72 -27.13 2.55
C PRO A 647 20.34 -26.49 2.70
N GLY A 648 19.46 -26.77 1.75
CA GLY A 648 18.05 -26.40 1.84
C GLY A 648 17.39 -27.00 3.06
N LEU A 649 16.35 -26.33 3.56
CA LEU A 649 15.49 -26.85 4.60
C LEU A 649 14.08 -26.97 4.03
N ASP A 650 13.58 -28.19 3.90
CA ASP A 650 12.21 -28.50 3.50
C ASP A 650 11.34 -28.76 4.76
N LEU A 651 10.01 -28.77 4.61
CA LEU A 651 9.10 -29.01 5.76
C LEU A 651 9.31 -30.38 6.42
N THR A 652 9.78 -31.38 5.66
CA THR A 652 10.09 -32.71 6.16
C THR A 652 11.27 -32.73 7.12
N ASP A 653 12.14 -31.72 7.06
CA ASP A 653 13.32 -31.63 7.92
C ASP A 653 13.01 -31.01 9.28
N LEU A 654 11.75 -30.61 9.49
CA LEU A 654 11.29 -29.93 10.68
C LEU A 654 10.44 -30.84 11.58
N VAL A 655 10.71 -30.72 12.88
CA VAL A 655 9.96 -31.35 13.95
C VAL A 655 9.31 -30.26 14.79
N LEU A 656 8.05 -30.45 15.17
CA LEU A 656 7.31 -29.50 16.01
C LEU A 656 7.05 -30.14 17.37
N SER A 657 7.43 -29.48 18.47
CA SER A 657 7.16 -29.96 19.83
C SER A 657 6.46 -28.90 20.67
N HIS A 658 5.67 -29.33 21.64
CA HIS A 658 5.08 -28.44 22.63
C HIS A 658 6.00 -28.33 23.85
N ASP A 659 6.42 -27.13 24.20
CA ASP A 659 7.13 -26.86 25.45
C ASP A 659 6.13 -26.62 26.60
N PRO A 660 6.04 -27.53 27.59
CA PRO A 660 5.15 -27.38 28.75
C PRO A 660 5.42 -26.16 29.60
N ALA A 661 6.68 -25.69 29.67
CA ALA A 661 7.07 -24.64 30.60
C ALA A 661 6.56 -23.27 30.16
N SER A 662 6.59 -23.02 28.85
CA SER A 662 6.16 -21.76 28.25
C SER A 662 4.80 -21.81 27.55
N ASP A 663 4.20 -22.99 27.41
CA ASP A 663 2.96 -23.21 26.65
C ASP A 663 3.11 -22.66 25.21
N THR A 664 4.17 -23.13 24.55
CA THR A 664 4.50 -22.73 23.18
C THR A 664 4.88 -23.92 22.32
N LEU A 665 4.67 -23.76 21.00
CA LEU A 665 5.12 -24.69 19.98
C LEU A 665 6.50 -24.28 19.46
N GLN A 666 7.42 -25.24 19.44
CA GLN A 666 8.84 -25.08 19.17
C GLN A 666 9.25 -25.89 17.93
N LEU A 667 10.00 -25.27 17.02
CA LEU A 667 10.48 -25.91 15.79
C LEU A 667 11.94 -26.32 15.89
N TYR A 668 12.24 -27.54 15.47
CA TYR A 668 13.57 -28.11 15.46
C TYR A 668 13.90 -28.67 14.09
N ASP A 669 15.17 -28.66 13.70
CA ASP A 669 15.62 -29.54 12.62
C ASP A 669 15.80 -30.97 13.14
N ARG A 670 16.03 -31.92 12.22
CA ARG A 670 16.27 -33.34 12.56
C ARG A 670 17.52 -33.59 13.40
N HIS A 671 18.39 -32.58 13.56
CA HIS A 671 19.59 -32.63 14.39
C HIS A 671 19.37 -32.00 15.78
N GLY A 672 18.15 -31.51 16.06
CA GLY A 672 17.76 -30.94 17.35
C GLY A 672 18.07 -29.44 17.49
N ALA A 673 18.50 -28.75 16.44
CA ALA A 673 18.71 -27.30 16.50
C ALA A 673 17.39 -26.55 16.38
N ASN A 674 17.19 -25.51 17.19
CA ASN A 674 16.01 -24.63 17.10
C ASN A 674 15.97 -23.90 15.76
N VAL A 675 14.85 -23.94 15.04
CA VAL A 675 14.68 -23.26 13.75
C VAL A 675 13.61 -22.19 13.84
N ALA A 676 14.01 -20.92 13.66
CA ALA A 676 13.09 -19.80 13.57
C ALA A 676 12.70 -19.52 12.12
N LEU A 677 11.41 -19.22 11.89
CA LEU A 677 10.83 -18.96 10.57
C LEU A 677 10.22 -17.55 10.48
N PRO A 678 11.01 -16.45 10.64
CA PRO A 678 10.49 -15.11 10.47
C PRO A 678 9.88 -14.95 9.08
N TYR A 679 8.62 -14.54 9.03
CA TYR A 679 8.00 -14.08 7.81
C TYR A 679 8.55 -12.70 7.42
N LEU A 680 9.28 -12.64 6.29
CA LEU A 680 9.93 -11.42 5.80
C LEU A 680 9.28 -10.87 4.51
N GLY A 681 8.04 -11.29 4.22
CA GLY A 681 7.24 -10.67 3.17
C GLY A 681 6.60 -9.35 3.58
N VAL A 682 5.94 -8.68 2.64
CA VAL A 682 5.39 -7.33 2.81
C VAL A 682 3.91 -7.31 3.17
N MET A 683 3.21 -8.44 2.97
CA MET A 683 1.80 -8.53 3.29
C MET A 683 1.61 -8.71 4.80
N PRO A 684 0.63 -8.06 5.43
CA PRO A 684 0.34 -8.32 6.83
C PRO A 684 0.05 -9.81 7.07
N PRO A 685 0.62 -10.45 8.11
CA PRO A 685 0.45 -11.88 8.36
C PRO A 685 -1.01 -12.35 8.43
N HIS A 686 -1.93 -11.51 8.91
CA HIS A 686 -3.35 -11.83 8.99
C HIS A 686 -4.07 -11.95 7.63
N VAL A 687 -3.45 -11.45 6.55
CA VAL A 687 -3.94 -11.58 5.16
C VAL A 687 -3.49 -12.90 4.53
N LEU A 688 -2.45 -13.54 5.09
CA LEU A 688 -2.02 -14.87 4.65
C LEU A 688 -3.12 -15.90 4.95
N ASN A 689 -3.15 -16.98 4.15
CA ASN A 689 -4.12 -18.06 4.26
C ASN A 689 -3.41 -19.43 4.23
N GLY A 690 -4.10 -20.46 4.73
CA GLY A 690 -3.61 -21.84 4.68
C GLY A 690 -2.35 -22.08 5.51
N PRO A 691 -1.59 -23.14 5.19
CA PRO A 691 -0.43 -23.57 5.97
C PRO A 691 0.67 -22.50 6.17
N VAL A 692 0.91 -21.62 5.19
CA VAL A 692 1.93 -20.56 5.33
C VAL A 692 1.58 -19.54 6.42
N ARG A 693 0.28 -19.25 6.62
CA ARG A 693 -0.18 -18.40 7.73
C ARG A 693 0.11 -19.05 9.07
N ILE A 694 -0.07 -20.37 9.17
CA ILE A 694 0.20 -21.13 10.40
C ILE A 694 1.67 -21.00 10.76
N LEU A 695 2.60 -21.30 9.85
CA LEU A 695 4.03 -21.18 10.13
C LEU A 695 4.46 -19.75 10.48
N ALA A 696 3.93 -18.74 9.77
CA ALA A 696 4.19 -17.34 10.12
C ALA A 696 3.73 -17.01 11.55
N THR A 697 2.56 -17.55 11.96
CA THR A 697 2.01 -17.39 13.31
C THR A 697 2.85 -18.12 14.36
N LEU A 698 3.36 -19.33 14.05
CA LEU A 698 4.17 -20.12 14.98
C LEU A 698 5.47 -19.41 15.38
N SER A 699 6.11 -18.71 14.44
CA SER A 699 7.37 -18.01 14.72
C SER A 699 7.17 -16.58 15.26
N GLN A 700 6.11 -15.88 14.81
CA GLN A 700 5.80 -14.49 15.17
C GLN A 700 4.29 -14.31 15.46
N PRO A 701 3.81 -14.69 16.65
CA PRO A 701 2.38 -14.64 16.97
C PRO A 701 1.90 -13.25 17.44
N TRP A 702 2.73 -12.22 17.36
CA TRP A 702 2.45 -10.93 18.00
C TRP A 702 1.57 -10.02 17.13
N ASN A 703 0.42 -9.62 17.69
CA ASN A 703 -0.46 -8.62 17.12
C ASN A 703 -0.52 -7.39 18.03
N THR A 704 -0.82 -6.22 17.47
CA THR A 704 -1.03 -4.99 18.24
C THR A 704 -2.37 -4.36 17.89
N ARG A 705 -3.07 -3.87 18.92
CA ARG A 705 -4.30 -3.05 18.79
C ARG A 705 -4.00 -1.56 18.72
N TYR A 706 -2.73 -1.17 18.74
CA TYR A 706 -2.36 0.22 18.70
C TYR A 706 -2.73 0.85 17.35
N LEU A 707 -3.73 1.73 17.36
CA LEU A 707 -4.20 2.46 16.18
C LEU A 707 -3.67 3.89 16.17
N THR A 708 -3.37 4.41 14.99
CA THR A 708 -2.86 5.79 14.80
C THR A 708 -3.73 6.58 13.82
N ASN A 709 -3.76 7.91 13.91
CA ASN A 709 -4.50 8.80 12.98
C ASN A 709 -5.96 8.48 12.76
N GLY A 710 -6.66 8.02 13.79
CA GLY A 710 -8.06 7.61 13.64
C GLY A 710 -8.23 6.44 12.66
N GLU A 711 -7.18 5.63 12.44
CA GLU A 711 -7.32 4.26 11.95
C GLU A 711 -8.35 3.55 12.82
N ARG A 712 -9.16 2.71 12.19
CA ARG A 712 -10.21 1.93 12.83
C ARG A 712 -10.10 0.49 12.40
N LEU A 713 -10.52 -0.39 13.28
CA LEU A 713 -10.77 -1.77 12.90
C LEU A 713 -11.89 -1.79 11.83
N PRO A 714 -11.76 -2.61 10.78
CA PRO A 714 -12.83 -2.79 9.81
C PRO A 714 -14.16 -3.15 10.52
N HIS A 715 -15.24 -2.47 10.15
CA HIS A 715 -16.58 -2.64 10.72
C HIS A 715 -16.72 -2.29 12.21
N ASP A 716 -15.97 -1.33 12.73
CA ASP A 716 -16.24 -0.73 14.05
C ASP A 716 -17.70 -0.20 14.10
N PRO A 717 -18.64 -0.90 14.75
CA PRO A 717 -20.07 -0.59 14.70
C PRO A 717 -20.44 0.61 15.57
N THR A 718 -19.46 1.22 16.25
CA THR A 718 -19.69 2.14 17.36
C THR A 718 -19.81 3.61 16.95
N ARG A 719 -19.69 3.96 15.66
CA ARG A 719 -19.71 5.37 15.24
C ARG A 719 -20.78 5.67 14.17
N PRO A 720 -22.04 5.95 14.57
CA PRO A 720 -23.05 6.43 13.61
C PRO A 720 -22.58 7.69 12.88
N PRO A 721 -23.12 8.00 11.68
CA PRO A 721 -22.87 9.28 11.02
C PRO A 721 -23.12 10.44 11.99
N PRO A 722 -22.25 11.47 12.01
CA PRO A 722 -22.46 12.60 12.90
C PRO A 722 -23.67 13.40 12.43
N GLN A 723 -24.40 14.07 13.34
CA GLN A 723 -25.55 14.91 12.97
C GLN A 723 -25.15 16.24 12.35
N GLY A 724 -23.91 16.67 12.56
CA GLY A 724 -23.32 17.90 12.03
C GLY A 724 -21.80 17.82 11.99
N VAL A 725 -21.13 18.96 11.79
CA VAL A 725 -19.66 18.98 11.76
C VAL A 725 -19.09 18.85 13.18
N THR A 726 -18.27 17.82 13.39
CA THR A 726 -17.63 17.47 14.67
C THR A 726 -16.11 17.58 14.54
N ALA A 727 -15.51 18.58 15.16
CA ALA A 727 -14.05 18.74 15.21
C ALA A 727 -13.45 17.88 16.33
N THR A 728 -12.37 17.15 16.04
CA THR A 728 -11.55 16.40 16.99
C THR A 728 -10.16 17.02 17.01
N PRO A 729 -9.69 17.55 18.15
CA PRO A 729 -8.36 18.16 18.23
C PRO A 729 -7.25 17.12 18.11
N ARG A 730 -6.04 17.59 17.80
CA ARG A 730 -4.84 16.76 17.71
C ARG A 730 -4.55 16.06 19.05
N SER A 731 -4.35 14.75 19.02
CA SER A 731 -3.89 13.97 20.18
C SER A 731 -2.36 13.95 20.22
N ARG A 732 -1.77 14.51 21.28
CA ARG A 732 -0.30 14.59 21.44
C ARG A 732 0.17 14.23 22.86
N GLN A 733 1.37 13.68 22.95
CA GLN A 733 2.15 13.57 24.19
C GLN A 733 3.58 14.06 23.91
N GLY A 734 3.96 15.21 24.47
CA GLY A 734 5.21 15.86 24.09
C GLY A 734 5.24 16.12 22.58
N ARG A 735 6.28 15.63 21.90
CA ARG A 735 6.46 15.71 20.44
C ARG A 735 5.66 14.66 19.66
N LEU A 736 5.20 13.58 20.31
CA LEU A 736 4.48 12.50 19.65
C LEU A 736 3.04 12.91 19.32
N VAL A 737 2.68 12.83 18.05
CA VAL A 737 1.32 13.01 17.56
C VAL A 737 0.76 11.65 17.14
N THR A 738 -0.22 11.16 17.90
CA THR A 738 -0.83 9.84 17.69
C THR A 738 -2.12 9.91 16.86
N ALA A 739 -2.76 11.09 16.84
CA ALA A 739 -3.83 11.39 15.92
C ALA A 739 -3.79 12.87 15.52
N ARG A 740 -3.86 13.12 14.21
CA ARG A 740 -4.04 14.44 13.61
C ARG A 740 -5.41 15.02 13.95
N ALA A 741 -5.53 16.34 13.98
CA ALA A 741 -6.83 17.00 14.08
C ALA A 741 -7.72 16.61 12.88
N SER A 742 -8.99 16.33 13.14
CA SER A 742 -9.95 15.93 12.10
C SER A 742 -11.34 16.55 12.29
N TRP A 743 -12.10 16.60 11.19
CA TRP A 743 -13.48 17.11 11.15
C TRP A 743 -14.40 16.06 10.54
N ARG A 744 -15.24 15.47 11.39
CA ARG A 744 -16.37 14.54 11.17
C ARG A 744 -17.60 15.21 10.59
N LEU A 745 -18.17 14.90 9.42
CA LEU A 745 -19.47 15.46 9.00
C LEU A 745 -20.34 14.47 8.19
N PRO A 746 -21.68 14.64 8.14
CA PRO A 746 -22.49 13.96 7.13
C PRO A 746 -22.06 14.38 5.73
N ALA A 747 -22.08 13.48 4.75
CA ALA A 747 -21.68 13.83 3.39
C ALA A 747 -22.57 14.92 2.76
N ALA A 748 -23.85 14.96 3.16
CA ALA A 748 -24.82 15.98 2.73
C ALA A 748 -24.53 17.39 3.29
N ALA A 749 -23.72 17.51 4.35
CA ALA A 749 -23.35 18.80 4.93
C ALA A 749 -22.22 19.50 4.14
N LEU A 750 -21.54 18.80 3.23
CA LEU A 750 -20.53 19.39 2.36
C LEU A 750 -21.22 20.27 1.28
N PRO A 751 -20.90 21.58 1.18
CA PRO A 751 -21.51 22.45 0.18
C PRO A 751 -21.34 21.92 -1.25
N ARG A 752 -22.43 21.99 -2.02
CA ARG A 752 -22.50 21.64 -3.45
C ARG A 752 -22.92 22.87 -4.26
N PRO A 753 -22.44 23.05 -5.51
CA PRO A 753 -22.90 24.13 -6.37
C PRO A 753 -24.42 24.09 -6.57
N GLU A 754 -25.07 25.23 -6.42
CA GLU A 754 -26.50 25.39 -6.70
C GLU A 754 -26.77 25.60 -8.20
N PRO A 755 -27.96 25.24 -8.71
CA PRO A 755 -28.32 25.51 -10.11
C PRO A 755 -28.18 27.00 -10.46
N GLY A 756 -27.31 27.32 -11.42
CA GLY A 756 -27.05 28.70 -11.84
C GLY A 756 -26.06 29.48 -10.98
N GLU A 757 -25.46 28.86 -9.95
CA GLU A 757 -24.39 29.47 -9.16
C GLU A 757 -23.08 29.50 -9.95
N GLY A 758 -22.45 30.68 -10.00
CA GLY A 758 -21.10 30.83 -10.58
C GLY A 758 -20.04 30.11 -9.74
N THR A 759 -18.90 29.77 -10.37
CA THR A 759 -17.84 29.02 -9.66
C THR A 759 -17.19 29.87 -8.57
N ALA A 760 -17.00 31.18 -8.80
CA ALA A 760 -16.45 32.09 -7.80
C ALA A 760 -17.40 32.25 -6.61
N ALA A 761 -18.71 32.38 -6.88
CA ALA A 761 -19.72 32.45 -5.82
C ALA A 761 -19.74 31.17 -4.97
N PHE A 762 -19.66 30.00 -5.61
CA PHE A 762 -19.56 28.73 -4.91
C PHE A 762 -18.30 28.61 -4.06
N LEU A 763 -17.13 28.99 -4.59
CA LEU A 763 -15.87 28.95 -3.85
C LEU A 763 -15.88 29.91 -2.65
N ASP A 764 -16.48 31.10 -2.76
CA ASP A 764 -16.68 31.99 -1.62
C ASP A 764 -17.57 31.37 -0.54
N ARG A 765 -18.69 30.73 -0.93
CA ARG A 765 -19.59 30.05 0.00
C ARG A 765 -18.92 28.87 0.69
N LEU A 766 -18.15 28.08 -0.06
CA LEU A 766 -17.34 26.98 0.48
C LEU A 766 -16.27 27.50 1.45
N ASP A 767 -15.63 28.63 1.11
CA ASP A 767 -14.65 29.30 1.96
C ASP A 767 -15.26 29.81 3.27
N GLY A 768 -16.49 30.35 3.22
CA GLY A 768 -17.28 30.72 4.40
C GLY A 768 -17.56 29.53 5.31
N TRP A 769 -18.13 28.47 4.72
CA TRP A 769 -18.45 27.23 5.42
C TRP A 769 -17.23 26.60 6.11
N ARG A 770 -16.07 26.50 5.43
CA ARG A 770 -14.87 25.94 6.07
C ARG A 770 -14.40 26.79 7.26
N ARG A 771 -14.52 28.12 7.18
CA ARG A 771 -14.05 29.04 8.24
C ARG A 771 -14.97 28.95 9.44
N GLU A 772 -16.28 28.87 9.23
CA GLU A 772 -17.28 28.64 10.27
C GLU A 772 -16.97 27.38 11.09
N HIS A 773 -16.53 26.31 10.42
CA HIS A 773 -16.21 25.03 11.08
C HIS A 773 -14.73 24.84 11.44
N GLY A 774 -13.88 25.84 11.20
CA GLY A 774 -12.44 25.75 11.46
C GLY A 774 -11.69 24.71 10.61
N ILE A 775 -12.24 24.33 9.45
CA ILE A 775 -11.62 23.36 8.54
C ILE A 775 -10.46 24.03 7.79
N PRO A 776 -9.24 23.45 7.82
CA PRO A 776 -8.09 23.97 7.10
C PRO A 776 -8.33 24.02 5.59
N GLN A 777 -7.74 25.02 4.92
CA GLN A 777 -7.86 25.17 3.48
C GLN A 777 -7.25 23.98 2.72
N GLN A 778 -6.19 23.39 3.26
CA GLN A 778 -5.58 22.16 2.77
C GLN A 778 -5.83 21.04 3.77
N CYS A 779 -6.29 19.89 3.29
CA CYS A 779 -6.58 18.72 4.12
C CYS A 779 -6.47 17.42 3.31
N PHE A 780 -6.38 16.29 4.02
CA PHE A 780 -6.70 14.99 3.45
C PHE A 780 -8.18 14.68 3.73
N VAL A 781 -8.88 14.17 2.73
CA VAL A 781 -10.29 13.81 2.81
C VAL A 781 -10.47 12.33 2.52
N ARG A 782 -11.34 11.67 3.29
CA ARG A 782 -11.81 10.30 3.02
C ARG A 782 -13.32 10.19 3.21
N SER A 783 -13.95 9.35 2.42
CA SER A 783 -15.33 8.90 2.66
C SER A 783 -15.31 7.74 3.65
N GLU A 784 -16.19 7.77 4.65
CA GLU A 784 -16.46 6.60 5.49
C GLU A 784 -17.38 5.64 4.71
N ALA A 785 -16.96 4.38 4.62
CA ALA A 785 -17.70 3.35 3.92
C ALA A 785 -19.15 3.22 4.43
N ALA A 786 -20.10 3.07 3.51
CA ALA A 786 -21.40 2.49 3.83
C ALA A 786 -21.20 1.01 4.27
N HIS A 787 -22.17 0.43 4.99
CA HIS A 787 -22.05 -0.94 5.49
C HIS A 787 -21.65 -1.93 4.37
N GLY A 788 -20.50 -2.59 4.53
CA GLY A 788 -20.00 -3.61 3.60
C GLY A 788 -19.04 -3.13 2.50
N THR A 789 -18.75 -1.82 2.39
CA THR A 789 -17.72 -1.33 1.45
C THR A 789 -16.38 -1.07 2.14
N LEU A 790 -15.28 -1.13 1.38
CA LEU A 790 -13.96 -0.75 1.88
C LEU A 790 -13.85 0.78 1.91
N PRO A 791 -13.30 1.38 2.99
CA PRO A 791 -13.11 2.83 3.05
C PRO A 791 -12.16 3.30 1.94
N GLU A 792 -12.49 4.44 1.32
CA GLU A 792 -11.63 5.05 0.32
C GLU A 792 -10.31 5.54 0.95
N LYS A 793 -9.21 5.41 0.20
CA LYS A 793 -7.92 5.95 0.65
C LYS A 793 -8.00 7.48 0.73
N PRO A 794 -7.41 8.12 1.77
CA PRO A 794 -7.39 9.56 1.87
C PRO A 794 -6.76 10.20 0.64
N PHE A 795 -7.36 11.28 0.15
CA PHE A 795 -6.82 12.10 -0.94
C PHE A 795 -6.70 13.56 -0.50
N TRP A 796 -5.68 14.23 -1.02
CA TRP A 796 -5.44 15.64 -0.71
C TRP A 796 -6.46 16.52 -1.43
N THR A 797 -6.89 17.59 -0.78
CA THR A 797 -7.67 18.65 -1.41
C THR A 797 -7.23 20.02 -0.93
N HIS A 798 -7.48 21.02 -1.78
CA HIS A 798 -7.33 22.44 -1.47
C HIS A 798 -8.68 23.12 -1.73
N LEU A 799 -9.35 23.58 -0.69
CA LEU A 799 -10.72 24.11 -0.76
C LEU A 799 -10.84 25.46 -1.50
N GLY A 800 -9.71 26.10 -1.82
CA GLY A 800 -9.66 27.25 -2.73
C GLY A 800 -9.32 26.91 -4.20
N SER A 801 -9.03 25.65 -4.53
CA SER A 801 -8.56 25.26 -5.86
C SER A 801 -9.70 24.72 -6.73
N PRO A 802 -10.00 25.30 -7.91
CA PRO A 802 -11.06 24.79 -8.79
C PRO A 802 -10.87 23.31 -9.16
N HIS A 803 -9.63 22.90 -9.46
CA HIS A 803 -9.32 21.49 -9.78
C HIS A 803 -9.52 20.56 -8.60
N ALA A 804 -9.04 20.94 -7.41
CA ALA A 804 -9.15 20.09 -6.23
C ALA A 804 -10.59 19.98 -5.73
N VAL A 805 -11.35 21.08 -5.73
CA VAL A 805 -12.77 21.10 -5.37
C VAL A 805 -13.60 20.29 -6.37
N ALA A 806 -13.39 20.45 -7.67
CA ALA A 806 -14.09 19.63 -8.67
C ALA A 806 -13.78 18.13 -8.51
N SER A 807 -12.53 17.79 -8.18
CA SER A 807 -12.12 16.41 -7.90
C SER A 807 -12.77 15.86 -6.63
N LEU A 808 -12.77 16.65 -5.54
CA LEU A 808 -13.42 16.33 -4.26
C LEU A 808 -14.91 16.00 -4.46
N LEU A 809 -15.65 16.89 -5.12
CA LEU A 809 -17.09 16.72 -5.33
C LEU A 809 -17.44 15.54 -6.26
N LYS A 810 -16.57 15.22 -7.23
CA LYS A 810 -16.72 14.06 -8.11
C LYS A 810 -16.36 12.73 -7.44
N THR A 811 -15.53 12.77 -6.41
CA THR A 811 -15.07 11.57 -5.69
C THR A 811 -16.05 11.22 -4.57
N LEU A 812 -16.52 12.22 -3.82
CA LEU A 812 -17.45 12.00 -2.72
C LEU A 812 -18.89 11.89 -3.23
N SER A 813 -19.55 10.75 -2.99
CA SER A 813 -21.00 10.64 -3.16
C SER A 813 -21.73 11.36 -2.03
N ALA A 814 -22.80 12.09 -2.36
CA ALA A 814 -23.70 12.68 -1.36
C ALA A 814 -24.44 11.61 -0.55
N GLU A 815 -24.52 10.39 -1.06
CA GLU A 815 -25.13 9.22 -0.40
C GLU A 815 -24.16 8.52 0.57
N SER A 816 -22.90 8.98 0.66
CA SER A 816 -21.94 8.44 1.63
C SER A 816 -22.40 8.74 3.05
N GLY A 817 -22.19 7.82 4.00
CA GLY A 817 -22.64 8.00 5.39
C GLY A 817 -21.98 9.22 6.07
N ALA A 818 -20.66 9.33 5.99
CA ALA A 818 -19.91 10.44 6.57
C ALA A 818 -18.63 10.72 5.76
N VAL A 819 -18.10 11.93 5.92
CA VAL A 819 -16.83 12.38 5.33
C VAL A 819 -15.95 12.88 6.45
N GLU A 820 -14.66 12.55 6.39
CA GLU A 820 -13.66 13.04 7.34
C GLU A 820 -12.57 13.85 6.64
N PHE A 821 -12.36 15.06 7.16
CA PHE A 821 -11.26 15.95 6.79
C PHE A 821 -10.18 15.82 7.87
N THR A 822 -8.91 15.69 7.47
CA THR A 822 -7.76 15.59 8.39
C THR A 822 -6.74 16.66 8.04
N GLU A 823 -6.17 17.34 9.04
CA GLU A 823 -5.13 18.35 8.84
C GLU A 823 -3.91 17.78 8.09
N LEU A 824 -3.15 18.64 7.41
CA LEU A 824 -1.80 18.29 6.95
C LEU A 824 -0.84 18.39 8.13
N LEU A 825 -0.15 17.29 8.41
CA LEU A 825 0.96 17.27 9.36
C LEU A 825 1.98 16.23 8.87
N PRO A 826 3.15 16.64 8.32
CA PRO A 826 3.60 18.03 8.17
C PRO A 826 2.70 18.86 7.26
N GLY A 827 2.48 20.13 7.64
CA GLY A 827 1.78 21.13 6.83
C GLY A 827 2.75 22.01 6.04
N PRO A 828 2.25 23.04 5.34
CA PRO A 828 3.08 24.04 4.67
C PRO A 828 4.16 24.59 5.63
N GLY A 829 5.42 24.61 5.16
CA GLY A 829 6.56 25.03 5.97
C GLY A 829 7.02 24.04 7.05
N GLY A 830 6.47 22.82 7.12
CA GLY A 830 6.86 21.78 8.09
C GLY A 830 7.77 20.68 7.53
N HIS A 831 8.39 20.89 6.38
CA HIS A 831 9.15 19.88 5.64
C HIS A 831 10.66 20.14 5.75
N TRP A 832 11.32 19.45 6.67
CA TRP A 832 12.72 19.69 7.04
C TRP A 832 13.75 19.16 6.04
N LEU A 833 13.41 18.12 5.26
CA LEU A 833 14.32 17.51 4.30
C LEU A 833 14.31 18.32 3.00
N THR A 834 15.48 18.71 2.52
CA THR A 834 15.65 19.39 1.24
C THR A 834 16.40 18.51 0.24
N ASP A 835 16.12 18.68 -1.04
CA ASP A 835 16.96 18.15 -2.12
C ASP A 835 18.29 18.92 -2.24
N THR A 836 19.12 18.51 -3.20
CA THR A 836 20.38 19.18 -3.54
C THR A 836 20.22 20.62 -4.03
N ASP A 837 19.02 21.00 -4.48
CA ASP A 837 18.69 22.36 -4.92
C ASP A 837 18.05 23.21 -3.79
N GLY A 838 18.01 22.69 -2.55
CA GLY A 838 17.45 23.36 -1.38
C GLY A 838 15.91 23.37 -1.32
N ARG A 839 15.23 22.60 -2.17
CA ARG A 839 13.75 22.54 -2.20
C ARG A 839 13.23 21.51 -1.19
N PRO A 840 12.24 21.86 -0.35
CA PRO A 840 11.65 20.91 0.60
C PRO A 840 11.02 19.69 -0.06
N ARG A 841 11.15 18.53 0.58
CA ARG A 841 10.54 17.25 0.19
C ARG A 841 9.70 16.70 1.33
N ALA A 842 8.59 16.04 0.97
CA ALA A 842 7.89 15.22 1.94
C ALA A 842 8.66 13.90 2.12
N VAL A 843 8.95 13.57 3.38
CA VAL A 843 9.65 12.34 3.76
C VAL A 843 8.86 11.60 4.83
N GLU A 844 8.79 10.29 4.71
CA GLU A 844 8.36 9.37 5.77
C GLU A 844 9.52 8.47 6.16
N LEU A 845 9.65 8.26 7.46
CA LEU A 845 10.64 7.41 8.08
C LEU A 845 9.99 6.12 8.56
N ALA A 846 10.67 4.99 8.37
CA ALA A 846 10.28 3.69 8.89
C ALA A 846 11.32 3.19 9.90
N ALA A 847 10.96 3.17 11.18
CA ALA A 847 11.81 2.68 12.27
C ALA A 847 11.39 1.27 12.71
N LEU A 848 12.35 0.39 12.96
CA LEU A 848 12.10 -0.92 13.58
C LEU A 848 12.27 -0.83 15.09
N LEU A 849 11.27 -1.28 15.83
CA LEU A 849 11.26 -1.31 17.29
C LEU A 849 11.07 -2.74 17.78
N ARG A 850 11.84 -3.10 18.80
CA ARG A 850 11.69 -4.33 19.58
C ARG A 850 10.96 -4.00 20.88
N LEU A 851 9.90 -4.74 21.19
CA LEU A 851 8.92 -4.40 22.24
C LEU A 851 9.10 -5.20 23.54
N ASP A 852 10.33 -5.58 23.89
CA ASP A 852 10.62 -6.43 25.06
C ASP A 852 10.05 -5.90 26.40
N HIS A 853 9.96 -6.84 27.36
CA HIS A 853 9.48 -6.62 28.73
C HIS A 853 10.30 -5.52 29.42
N PRO A 854 9.66 -4.57 30.15
CA PRO A 854 10.38 -3.53 30.88
C PRO A 854 11.42 -4.10 31.85
N ASP A 855 12.53 -3.38 31.99
CA ASP A 855 13.35 -3.42 33.19
C ASP A 855 12.44 -3.10 34.40
N PRO A 856 12.46 -3.87 35.50
CA PRO A 856 11.72 -3.55 36.73
C PRO A 856 11.87 -2.08 37.20
N GLN A 857 12.98 -1.42 36.85
CA GLN A 857 13.24 -0.01 37.19
C GLN A 857 12.47 1.02 36.33
N GLU A 858 11.86 0.64 35.19
CA GLU A 858 11.08 1.53 34.32
C GLU A 858 9.57 1.55 34.64
N THR A 859 9.13 0.80 35.65
CA THR A 859 7.73 0.83 36.11
C THR A 859 7.46 2.16 36.82
N PRO A 860 6.50 2.99 36.37
CA PRO A 860 6.12 4.17 37.14
C PRO A 860 5.59 3.70 38.50
N ARG A 861 6.13 4.27 39.58
CA ARG A 861 5.56 4.12 40.93
C ARG A 861 4.18 4.75 41.02
#